data_AF-A0A1S9DW33-F1
#
_entry.id   AF-A0A1S9DW33-F1
#
_cell.length_a   1.000
_cell.length_b   1.000
_cell.length_c   1.000
_cell.angle_alpha   90.00
_cell.angle_beta   90.00
_cell.angle_gamma   90.00
#
_symmetry.space_group_name_H-M   'P 1'
#
loop_
_entity.id
_entity.type
_entity.pdbx_description
1 polymer ?
#
loop_
_entity_poly.entity_id
_entity_poly.type
_entity_poly.pdbx_seq_one_letter_code
_entity_poly.pdbx_strand_id
1 'polypeptide(L)'
;MRVIRNNIYKDDVDFATLALQSPEFAKYLKPNNQLDFSDPDAVRQLSKSLLQRDFGLNVHIPENRLCPPVPNRLNYILWLQSLLDTTGKEYRDDYDPDRKVVGLDMYCSLHQYGPQWNFVATDIDDENIRTSQEAVSGNNLDSRIRVVKTDTSGDLIPLDKLEVEGLDFTMCNPPFYTSREELVSSAQAKERPPFSACTGAEVEMVTQGGEVAFVSRMIEESLRLRQKVLWYTSMLGKLSSVSILVEKLIGHGNHNYAVTEFVQGSKTRRWAIAWSWGDLRPSVDVARSITTFPKHLLPFPSEYVFNIPNGSIDDASQKLDKELASLSLQWIWRSNLAMGVGFAMENVWSRQARRKMKGSAEAMQSIDVDDSRAALGFKVQLRKEGIEEKGVRVLIRWLKGTDSVLFESFCGMVKRKLEGRKLLSKWREWLPPNIVNKVYDTKRLIVLDGDILLPNLGFLQSELGMIRDEDHIIIHAASSINLGSALKRVSDPIIGASEIMANLAFTCKRLDRFIYVSSAYSNAHLYPRGPDADVQINEEICEPGRQSLVLDELNEVRKSGTSQAYEAENFPWAYAYAKHITERLLQHYFSVHAAEKKLLIIRPCVIRPAQHFPFPGYNMPMSSPITMTVTAFALALTREVRIATKMDDPDGRVTIDEVPVDVVADRLLCHLAMGTSGCIHRR
;
A
#
# COMPACT_ATOMS: atom_id res chain seq x y z
N MET A 1 36.40 21.10 4.90
CA MET A 1 35.91 19.73 5.14
C MET A 1 34.91 19.40 4.02
N ARG A 2 35.06 18.29 3.30
CA ARG A 2 34.25 17.96 2.11
C ARG A 2 33.01 17.20 2.56
N VAL A 3 31.79 17.68 2.24
CA VAL A 3 30.56 16.92 2.52
C VAL A 3 30.46 15.77 1.54
N ILE A 4 30.57 14.53 2.03
CA ILE A 4 30.38 13.33 1.22
C ILE A 4 28.88 13.06 1.13
N ARG A 5 28.29 13.32 -0.04
CA ARG A 5 26.84 13.17 -0.28
C ARG A 5 26.46 11.85 -0.97
N ASN A 6 27.45 11.16 -1.53
CA ASN A 6 27.29 9.91 -2.26
C ASN A 6 28.27 8.88 -1.72
N ASN A 7 27.92 7.60 -1.85
CA ASN A 7 28.84 6.53 -1.51
C ASN A 7 30.04 6.52 -2.48
N ILE A 8 31.19 7.02 -2.03
CA ILE A 8 32.46 7.01 -2.79
C ILE A 8 33.04 5.61 -2.98
N TYR A 9 32.47 4.61 -2.30
CA TYR A 9 32.81 3.19 -2.40
C TYR A 9 31.69 2.38 -3.07
N LYS A 10 30.82 3.04 -3.84
CA LYS A 10 29.85 2.36 -4.70
C LYS A 10 30.57 1.47 -5.72
N ASP A 11 31.69 1.97 -6.25
CA ASP A 11 32.63 1.21 -7.06
C ASP A 11 33.78 0.68 -6.19
N ASP A 12 34.46 -0.37 -6.67
CA ASP A 12 35.56 -0.98 -5.93
C ASP A 12 36.75 -0.02 -5.75
N VAL A 13 37.45 -0.16 -4.63
CA VAL A 13 38.65 0.63 -4.34
C VAL A 13 39.78 0.17 -5.27
N ASP A 14 40.31 1.11 -6.04
CA ASP A 14 41.56 0.89 -6.78
C ASP A 14 42.76 0.83 -5.82
N PHE A 15 43.16 -0.39 -5.48
CA PHE A 15 44.29 -0.64 -4.57
C PHE A 15 45.63 -0.22 -5.16
N ALA A 16 45.81 -0.25 -6.49
CA ALA A 16 47.04 0.22 -7.10
C ALA A 16 47.19 1.73 -6.89
N THR A 17 46.12 2.49 -7.13
CA THR A 17 46.10 3.93 -6.87
C THR A 17 46.28 4.24 -5.37
N LEU A 18 45.64 3.46 -4.47
CA LEU A 18 45.81 3.64 -3.03
C LEU A 18 47.25 3.37 -2.56
N ALA A 19 47.93 2.36 -3.11
CA ALA A 19 49.32 2.05 -2.78
C ALA A 19 50.30 3.15 -3.20
N LEU A 20 50.03 3.84 -4.32
CA LEU A 20 50.82 5.01 -4.73
C LEU A 20 50.72 6.18 -3.75
N GLN A 21 49.60 6.27 -3.00
CA GLN A 21 49.32 7.35 -2.06
C GLN A 21 49.67 6.99 -0.61
N SER A 22 49.77 5.70 -0.28
CA SER A 22 50.05 5.19 1.06
C SER A 22 51.19 4.17 1.01
N PRO A 23 52.45 4.61 1.26
CA PRO A 23 53.62 3.72 1.26
C PRO A 23 53.50 2.54 2.23
N GLU A 24 52.82 2.74 3.35
CA GLU A 24 52.56 1.68 4.34
C GLU A 24 51.57 0.64 3.81
N PHE A 25 50.55 1.05 3.03
CA PHE A 25 49.64 0.11 2.38
C PHE A 25 50.30 -0.66 1.25
N ALA A 26 51.22 -0.02 0.51
CA ALA A 26 51.95 -0.66 -0.60
C ALA A 26 52.69 -1.94 -0.17
N LYS A 27 53.10 -2.05 1.09
CA LYS A 27 53.77 -3.24 1.66
C LYS A 27 52.88 -4.49 1.68
N TYR A 28 51.56 -4.32 1.67
CA TYR A 28 50.59 -5.41 1.74
C TYR A 28 49.95 -5.75 0.38
N LEU A 29 50.27 -4.97 -0.67
CA LEU A 29 49.69 -5.17 -1.99
C LEU A 29 50.45 -6.28 -2.75
N LYS A 30 49.72 -7.28 -3.27
CA LYS A 30 50.30 -8.33 -4.10
C LYS A 30 50.66 -7.81 -5.51
N PRO A 31 51.58 -8.47 -6.25
CA PRO A 31 51.97 -8.04 -7.61
C PRO A 31 50.82 -7.95 -8.63
N ASN A 32 49.71 -8.65 -8.39
CA ASN A 32 48.50 -8.61 -9.20
C ASN A 32 47.51 -7.49 -8.76
N ASN A 33 47.96 -6.53 -7.94
CA ASN A 33 47.16 -5.46 -7.37
C ASN A 33 45.98 -5.93 -6.51
N GLN A 34 46.04 -7.15 -5.96
CA GLN A 34 45.04 -7.67 -5.04
C GLN A 34 45.55 -7.60 -3.60
N LEU A 35 44.60 -7.43 -2.66
CA LEU A 35 44.88 -7.47 -1.22
C LEU A 35 44.57 -8.86 -0.67
N ASP A 36 45.38 -9.33 0.29
CA ASP A 36 45.00 -10.48 1.10
C ASP A 36 44.07 -10.08 2.24
N PHE A 37 42.77 -10.29 2.08
CA PHE A 37 41.83 -9.97 3.13
C PHE A 37 41.89 -10.95 4.32
N SER A 38 42.56 -12.10 4.20
CA SER A 38 42.78 -13.02 5.31
C SER A 38 43.92 -12.59 6.24
N ASP A 39 44.74 -11.62 5.83
CA ASP A 39 45.77 -11.02 6.66
C ASP A 39 45.17 -9.85 7.48
N PRO A 40 45.13 -9.96 8.83
CA PRO A 40 44.59 -8.90 9.68
C PRO A 40 45.35 -7.57 9.58
N ASP A 41 46.66 -7.60 9.34
CA ASP A 41 47.47 -6.40 9.18
C ASP A 41 47.16 -5.68 7.88
N ALA A 42 47.00 -6.44 6.79
CA ALA A 42 46.58 -5.89 5.50
C ALA A 42 45.22 -5.19 5.58
N VAL A 43 44.24 -5.80 6.28
CA VAL A 43 42.90 -5.21 6.48
C VAL A 43 42.93 -3.98 7.38
N ARG A 44 43.72 -4.00 8.46
CA ARG A 44 43.96 -2.80 9.31
C ARG A 44 44.57 -1.67 8.51
N GLN A 45 45.62 -1.96 7.75
CA GLN A 45 46.33 -0.96 6.98
C GLN A 45 45.49 -0.40 5.82
N LEU A 46 44.65 -1.23 5.19
CA LEU A 46 43.63 -0.76 4.24
C LEU A 46 42.71 0.27 4.89
N SER A 47 42.12 -0.07 6.05
CA SER A 47 41.17 0.79 6.75
C SER A 47 41.80 2.13 7.17
N LYS A 48 43.02 2.10 7.72
CA LYS A 48 43.79 3.32 8.04
C LYS A 48 44.03 4.18 6.80
N SER A 49 44.43 3.56 5.69
CA SER A 49 44.75 4.29 4.45
C SER A 49 43.52 4.92 3.81
N LEU A 50 42.37 4.23 3.85
CA LEU A 50 41.09 4.77 3.39
C LEU A 50 40.61 5.94 4.26
N LEU A 51 40.68 5.81 5.58
CA LEU A 51 40.34 6.89 6.53
C LEU A 51 41.21 8.14 6.31
N GLN A 52 42.51 7.94 6.12
CA GLN A 52 43.43 9.05 5.86
C GLN A 52 43.19 9.69 4.50
N ARG A 53 43.05 8.90 3.42
CA ARG A 53 42.89 9.41 2.04
C ARG A 53 41.59 10.20 1.88
N ASP A 54 40.48 9.63 2.33
CA ASP A 54 39.15 10.12 1.95
C ASP A 54 38.53 11.06 3.00
N PHE A 55 38.95 10.94 4.26
CA PHE A 55 38.41 11.70 5.39
C PHE A 55 39.48 12.50 6.15
N GLY A 56 40.76 12.35 5.78
CA GLY A 56 41.86 13.01 6.49
C GLY A 56 42.01 12.57 7.94
N LEU A 57 41.52 11.37 8.28
CA LEU A 57 41.56 10.84 9.64
C LEU A 57 42.77 9.93 9.84
N ASN A 58 43.61 10.29 10.80
CA ASN A 58 44.72 9.45 11.23
C ASN A 58 44.31 8.64 12.47
N VAL A 59 44.25 7.32 12.34
CA VAL A 59 43.76 6.45 13.41
C VAL A 59 44.77 5.34 13.74
N HIS A 60 44.85 5.02 15.02
CA HIS A 60 45.48 3.80 15.49
C HIS A 60 44.38 2.75 15.73
N ILE A 61 44.51 1.57 15.12
CA ILE A 61 43.58 0.45 15.28
C ILE A 61 44.36 -0.65 16.00
N PRO A 62 44.04 -0.97 17.27
CA PRO A 62 44.73 -2.01 18.03
C PRO A 62 44.63 -3.38 17.37
N GLU A 63 45.64 -4.23 17.61
CA GLU A 63 45.70 -5.55 16.97
C GLU A 63 44.63 -6.53 17.48
N ASN A 64 44.18 -6.31 18.71
CA ASN A 64 43.23 -7.11 19.46
C ASN A 64 41.81 -6.51 19.49
N ARG A 65 41.49 -5.66 18.51
CA ARG A 65 40.19 -5.01 18.36
C ARG A 65 39.64 -5.19 16.96
N LEU A 66 38.33 -5.05 16.82
CA LEU A 66 37.64 -5.23 15.55
C LEU A 66 38.03 -4.12 14.58
N CYS A 67 38.68 -4.50 13.47
CA CYS A 67 38.99 -3.54 12.41
C CYS A 67 37.70 -3.19 11.62
N PRO A 68 37.28 -1.91 11.56
CA PRO A 68 36.04 -1.52 10.91
C PRO A 68 36.20 -1.47 9.38
N PRO A 69 35.37 -2.19 8.61
CA PRO A 69 35.36 -2.05 7.15
C PRO A 69 34.74 -0.70 6.75
N VAL A 70 35.60 0.28 6.42
CA VAL A 70 35.23 1.68 6.13
C VAL A 70 34.05 1.82 5.14
N PRO A 71 33.98 1.08 4.01
CA PRO A 71 32.85 1.21 3.08
C PRO A 71 31.49 0.86 3.69
N ASN A 72 31.43 -0.23 4.48
CA ASN A 72 30.18 -0.63 5.14
C ASN A 72 29.74 0.37 6.22
N ARG A 73 30.70 0.96 6.93
CA ARG A 73 30.39 2.02 7.89
C ARG A 73 29.84 3.26 7.20
N LEU A 74 30.42 3.67 6.07
CA LEU A 74 29.92 4.79 5.27
C LEU A 74 28.49 4.56 4.78
N ASN A 75 28.14 3.34 4.35
CA ASN A 75 26.77 3.00 3.98
C ASN A 75 25.76 3.29 5.10
N TYR A 76 26.11 2.95 6.34
CA TYR A 76 25.25 3.21 7.50
C TYR A 76 25.10 4.72 7.75
N ILE A 77 26.18 5.49 7.67
CA ILE A 77 26.13 6.95 7.86
C ILE A 77 25.30 7.63 6.78
N LEU A 78 25.46 7.24 5.51
CA LEU A 78 24.65 7.78 4.42
C LEU A 78 23.17 7.42 4.58
N TRP A 79 22.86 6.22 5.07
CA TRP A 79 21.48 5.86 5.36
C TRP A 79 20.87 6.66 6.52
N LEU A 80 21.64 6.91 7.59
CA LEU A 80 21.24 7.81 8.66
C LEU A 80 20.99 9.23 8.15
N GLN A 81 21.86 9.74 7.29
CA GLN A 81 21.67 11.04 6.65
C GLN A 81 20.37 11.07 5.84
N SER A 82 20.10 10.06 5.01
CA SER A 82 18.83 9.99 4.25
C SER A 82 17.59 9.84 5.16
N LEU A 83 17.69 9.12 6.27
CA LEU A 83 16.63 9.08 7.29
C LEU A 83 16.34 10.48 7.83
N LEU A 84 17.37 11.23 8.21
CA LEU A 84 17.23 12.59 8.73
C LEU A 84 16.71 13.57 7.67
N ASP A 85 17.28 13.53 6.46
CA ASP A 85 16.93 14.42 5.35
C ASP A 85 15.46 14.26 4.93
N THR A 86 14.91 13.04 4.99
CA THR A 86 13.50 12.76 4.64
C THR A 86 12.53 12.86 5.82
N THR A 87 13.05 13.20 7.02
CA THR A 87 12.25 13.38 8.25
C THR A 87 12.62 14.68 8.97
N GLY A 88 13.01 15.70 8.22
CA GLY A 88 13.28 17.03 8.74
C GLY A 88 11.99 17.81 9.08
N LYS A 89 12.08 18.75 10.03
CA LYS A 89 10.96 19.62 10.42
C LYS A 89 10.47 20.54 9.31
N GLU A 90 11.32 20.81 8.31
CA GLU A 90 10.95 21.60 7.13
C GLU A 90 10.27 20.77 6.03
N TYR A 91 10.09 19.46 6.26
CA TYR A 91 9.44 18.52 5.33
C TYR A 91 10.06 18.50 3.93
N ARG A 92 11.37 18.73 3.90
CA ARG A 92 12.21 18.56 2.72
C ARG A 92 12.56 17.08 2.53
N ASP A 93 12.98 16.73 1.33
CA ASP A 93 13.60 15.42 1.01
C ASP A 93 14.99 15.67 0.40
N ASP A 94 15.69 16.70 0.89
CA ASP A 94 17.04 17.06 0.47
C ASP A 94 17.94 17.35 1.66
N TYR A 95 19.25 17.32 1.40
CA TYR A 95 20.25 17.54 2.43
C TYR A 95 20.23 18.99 2.93
N ASP A 96 20.04 19.15 4.23
CA ASP A 96 20.15 20.42 4.92
C ASP A 96 21.58 20.60 5.50
N PRO A 97 22.41 21.49 4.93
CA PRO A 97 23.76 21.73 5.42
C PRO A 97 23.80 22.47 6.77
N ASP A 98 22.71 23.13 7.17
CA ASP A 98 22.63 23.95 8.38
C ASP A 98 22.01 23.20 9.55
N ARG A 99 21.46 21.99 9.30
CA ARG A 99 20.91 21.12 10.35
C ARG A 99 22.00 20.73 11.34
N LYS A 100 21.82 21.17 12.58
CA LYS A 100 22.56 20.65 13.73
C LYS A 100 22.01 19.28 14.08
N VAL A 101 22.91 18.31 14.24
CA VAL A 101 22.56 16.92 14.51
C VAL A 101 23.27 16.46 15.77
N VAL A 102 22.55 15.78 16.66
CA VAL A 102 23.12 15.13 17.86
C VAL A 102 22.89 13.63 17.78
N GLY A 103 23.96 12.86 17.57
CA GLY A 103 23.95 11.40 17.47
C GLY A 103 24.53 10.72 18.71
N LEU A 104 24.03 9.53 19.03
CA LEU A 104 24.68 8.60 19.95
C LEU A 104 25.28 7.41 19.18
N ASP A 105 26.59 7.22 19.29
CA ASP A 105 27.29 6.05 18.76
C ASP A 105 27.63 5.07 19.88
N MET A 106 27.02 3.89 19.85
CA MET A 106 27.29 2.81 20.80
C MET A 106 28.35 1.88 20.22
N TYR A 107 29.48 1.73 20.93
CA TYR A 107 30.74 1.07 20.54
C TYR A 107 31.74 1.95 19.74
N CYS A 108 31.81 3.24 20.10
CA CYS A 108 32.86 4.22 19.73
C CYS A 108 33.55 4.02 18.36
N SER A 109 32.82 4.17 17.27
CA SER A 109 33.40 4.10 15.93
C SER A 109 33.74 5.51 15.41
N LEU A 110 35.04 5.83 15.30
CA LEU A 110 35.46 7.13 14.78
C LEU A 110 35.09 7.25 13.29
N HIS A 111 34.27 8.24 12.96
CA HIS A 111 34.05 8.64 11.58
C HIS A 111 34.04 10.17 11.45
N GLN A 112 34.35 10.65 10.25
CA GLN A 112 34.17 12.05 9.92
C GLN A 112 32.76 12.23 9.36
N TYR A 113 31.89 12.76 10.20
CA TYR A 113 30.50 13.05 9.88
C TYR A 113 30.36 14.46 9.30
N GLY A 114 29.20 14.77 8.73
CA GLY A 114 28.87 16.09 8.20
C GLY A 114 29.29 17.23 9.15
N PRO A 115 29.64 18.41 8.63
CA PRO A 115 30.34 19.44 9.42
C PRO A 115 29.61 19.86 10.70
N GLN A 116 28.27 19.77 10.72
CA GLN A 116 27.40 20.19 11.83
C GLN A 116 26.97 19.07 12.80
N TRP A 117 27.49 17.85 12.65
CA TRP A 117 27.09 16.72 13.51
C TRP A 117 27.95 16.67 14.78
N ASN A 118 27.28 16.54 15.92
CA ASN A 118 27.87 16.29 17.23
C ASN A 118 27.50 14.89 17.70
N PHE A 119 28.42 14.23 18.37
CA PHE A 119 28.29 12.86 18.81
C PHE A 119 28.64 12.70 20.28
N VAL A 120 27.86 11.85 20.93
CA VAL A 120 28.32 11.17 22.14
C VAL A 120 28.60 9.73 21.76
N ALA A 121 29.81 9.26 22.03
CA ALA A 121 30.25 7.90 21.77
C ALA A 121 30.38 7.15 23.09
N THR A 122 29.76 5.98 23.22
CA THR A 122 29.79 5.18 24.45
C THR A 122 30.49 3.85 24.25
N ASP A 123 31.20 3.40 25.27
CA ASP A 123 31.75 2.04 25.36
C ASP A 123 31.78 1.60 26.84
N ILE A 124 31.91 0.30 27.08
CA ILE A 124 32.06 -0.32 28.40
C ILE A 124 33.52 -0.70 28.68
N ASP A 125 34.34 -0.90 27.64
CA ASP A 125 35.70 -1.39 27.71
C ASP A 125 36.71 -0.23 27.83
N ASP A 126 37.60 -0.29 28.82
CA ASP A 126 38.55 0.77 29.13
C ASP A 126 39.55 1.05 28.00
N GLU A 127 39.95 0.01 27.27
CA GLU A 127 40.89 0.13 26.15
C GLU A 127 40.21 0.79 24.94
N ASN A 128 38.95 0.45 24.66
CA ASN A 128 38.15 1.12 23.63
C ASN A 128 37.93 2.61 23.96
N ILE A 129 37.65 2.93 25.23
CA ILE A 129 37.52 4.33 25.68
C ILE A 129 38.84 5.08 25.45
N ARG A 130 39.97 4.52 25.90
CA ARG A 130 41.28 5.17 25.75
C ARG A 130 41.63 5.42 24.29
N THR A 131 41.56 4.38 23.45
CA THR A 131 41.95 4.46 22.03
C THR A 131 41.02 5.37 21.24
N SER A 132 39.72 5.41 21.57
CA SER A 132 38.77 6.33 20.95
C SER A 132 39.02 7.77 21.34
N GLN A 133 39.35 8.05 22.60
CA GLN A 133 39.73 9.39 23.07
C GLN A 133 41.00 9.88 22.36
N GLU A 134 42.03 9.04 22.30
CA GLU A 134 43.27 9.34 21.56
C GLU A 134 43.00 9.64 20.07
N ALA A 135 42.13 8.86 19.43
CA ALA A 135 41.77 9.07 18.04
C ALA A 135 40.95 10.35 17.82
N VAL A 136 40.03 10.69 18.73
CA VAL A 136 39.26 11.95 18.69
C VAL A 136 40.20 13.15 18.85
N SER A 137 41.03 13.16 19.89
CA SER A 137 41.94 14.27 20.17
C SER A 137 43.03 14.41 19.11
N GLY A 138 43.59 13.31 18.63
CA GLY A 138 44.60 13.30 17.56
C GLY A 138 44.09 13.85 16.23
N ASN A 139 42.78 13.85 16.00
CA ASN A 139 42.13 14.41 14.82
C ASN A 139 41.44 15.78 15.08
N ASN A 140 41.62 16.38 16.27
CA ASN A 140 41.00 17.64 16.68
C ASN A 140 39.46 17.62 16.61
N LEU A 141 38.85 16.52 17.07
CA LEU A 141 37.41 16.32 17.01
C LEU A 141 36.70 16.49 18.36
N ASP A 142 37.41 16.87 19.43
CA ASP A 142 36.89 16.97 20.80
C ASP A 142 35.71 17.95 20.94
N SER A 143 35.68 18.98 20.10
CA SER A 143 34.57 19.96 20.06
C SER A 143 33.25 19.36 19.54
N ARG A 144 33.32 18.21 18.85
CA ARG A 144 32.17 17.56 18.20
C ARG A 144 31.89 16.16 18.72
N ILE A 145 32.89 15.44 19.21
CA ILE A 145 32.76 14.05 19.65
C ILE A 145 33.18 13.95 21.11
N ARG A 146 32.26 13.47 21.95
CA ARG A 146 32.52 13.17 23.35
C ARG A 146 32.48 11.68 23.62
N VAL A 147 33.57 11.13 24.16
CA VAL A 147 33.65 9.71 24.54
C VAL A 147 33.28 9.53 26.01
N VAL A 148 32.31 8.67 26.30
CA VAL A 148 31.76 8.45 27.66
C VAL A 148 31.77 6.97 28.01
N LYS A 149 32.41 6.61 29.13
CA LYS A 149 32.39 5.24 29.65
C LYS A 149 31.02 4.91 30.27
N THR A 150 30.48 3.76 29.90
CA THR A 150 29.22 3.20 30.39
C THR A 150 29.42 1.85 31.09
N ASP A 151 28.38 1.35 31.75
CA ASP A 151 28.43 0.13 32.56
C ASP A 151 27.53 -0.93 31.92
N THR A 152 27.91 -2.20 32.00
CA THR A 152 27.18 -3.33 31.38
C THR A 152 25.74 -3.46 31.87
N SER A 153 25.49 -3.14 33.14
CA SER A 153 24.17 -3.16 33.78
C SER A 153 23.38 -1.85 33.64
N GLY A 154 24.03 -0.76 33.21
CA GLY A 154 23.39 0.56 33.05
C GLY A 154 22.62 0.68 31.74
N ASP A 155 21.72 1.67 31.64
CA ASP A 155 20.93 1.96 30.42
C ASP A 155 21.84 2.10 29.19
N LEU A 156 21.40 1.56 28.04
CA LEU A 156 22.10 1.68 26.75
C LEU A 156 22.06 3.12 26.22
N ILE A 157 20.97 3.84 26.50
CA ILE A 157 20.76 5.22 26.05
C ILE A 157 20.56 6.15 27.27
N PRO A 158 21.60 6.40 28.08
CA PRO A 158 21.48 7.09 29.35
C PRO A 158 21.55 8.62 29.18
N LEU A 159 20.51 9.24 28.61
CA LEU A 159 20.50 10.67 28.22
C LEU A 159 21.04 11.64 29.29
N ASP A 160 20.73 11.40 30.57
CA ASP A 160 21.22 12.22 31.69
C ASP A 160 22.74 12.13 31.85
N LYS A 161 23.31 10.92 31.76
CA LYS A 161 24.78 10.70 31.79
C LYS A 161 25.44 11.24 30.52
N LEU A 162 24.72 11.26 29.42
CA LEU A 162 25.14 11.85 28.16
C LEU A 162 24.90 13.36 28.10
N GLU A 163 24.41 14.00 29.17
CA GLU A 163 24.13 15.45 29.30
C GLU A 163 23.48 16.06 28.05
N VAL A 164 22.50 15.35 27.47
CA VAL A 164 21.73 15.81 26.31
C VAL A 164 20.24 15.67 26.57
N GLU A 165 19.45 16.64 26.13
CA GLU A 165 17.99 16.60 26.29
C GLU A 165 17.33 15.58 25.35
N GLY A 166 17.95 15.35 24.19
CA GLY A 166 17.48 14.43 23.16
C GLY A 166 18.51 14.20 22.07
N LEU A 167 18.19 13.28 21.17
CA LEU A 167 19.07 12.81 20.09
C LEU A 167 18.29 12.81 18.77
N ASP A 168 18.96 13.14 17.67
CA ASP A 168 18.44 12.92 16.32
C ASP A 168 18.48 11.44 15.96
N PHE A 169 19.51 10.72 16.40
CA PHE A 169 19.57 9.28 16.22
C PHE A 169 20.44 8.56 17.25
N THR A 170 20.21 7.25 17.39
CA THR A 170 21.22 6.31 17.88
C THR A 170 21.77 5.49 16.72
N MET A 171 23.05 5.12 16.76
CA MET A 171 23.66 4.16 15.87
C MET A 171 24.36 3.08 16.69
N CYS A 172 24.25 1.84 16.23
CA CYS A 172 24.76 0.68 16.95
C CYS A 172 25.23 -0.38 15.98
N ASN A 173 26.36 -1.02 16.29
CA ASN A 173 26.76 -2.26 15.67
C ASN A 173 27.01 -3.28 16.78
N PRO A 174 25.96 -3.97 17.26
CA PRO A 174 26.00 -4.81 18.43
C PRO A 174 26.88 -6.05 18.21
N PRO A 175 27.43 -6.64 19.29
CA PRO A 175 28.05 -7.95 19.23
C PRO A 175 27.08 -9.00 18.67
N PHE A 176 27.53 -9.82 17.72
CA PHE A 176 26.64 -10.68 16.92
C PHE A 176 26.26 -12.00 17.60
N TYR A 177 27.15 -12.54 18.44
CA TYR A 177 27.06 -13.91 18.93
C TYR A 177 26.57 -13.97 20.38
N THR A 178 25.81 -15.01 20.71
CA THR A 178 25.28 -15.27 22.05
C THR A 178 26.35 -15.81 23.02
N SER A 179 27.34 -16.52 22.47
CA SER A 179 28.45 -17.11 23.21
C SER A 179 29.65 -17.36 22.30
N ARG A 180 30.80 -17.69 22.91
CA ARG A 180 32.01 -18.09 22.19
C ARG A 180 31.80 -19.38 21.38
N GLU A 181 31.00 -20.31 21.88
CA GLU A 181 30.65 -21.55 21.19
C GLU A 181 29.82 -21.29 19.93
N GLU A 182 28.90 -20.31 19.95
CA GLU A 182 28.15 -19.90 18.75
C GLU A 182 29.08 -19.28 17.70
N LEU A 183 30.03 -18.44 18.13
CA LEU A 183 31.03 -17.84 17.24
C LEU A 183 31.85 -18.94 16.53
N VAL A 184 32.34 -19.93 17.28
CA VAL A 184 33.13 -21.05 16.74
C VAL A 184 32.29 -21.94 15.81
N SER A 185 31.09 -22.33 16.24
CA SER A 185 30.21 -23.20 15.45
C SER A 185 29.72 -22.51 14.17
N SER A 186 29.41 -21.22 14.21
CA SER A 186 29.06 -20.42 13.03
C SER A 186 30.22 -20.30 12.03
N ALA A 187 31.46 -20.27 12.52
CA ALA A 187 32.66 -20.30 11.67
C ALA A 187 32.87 -21.69 11.04
N GLN A 188 32.63 -22.77 11.79
CA GLN A 188 32.78 -24.15 11.33
C GLN A 188 31.66 -24.61 10.36
N ALA A 189 30.44 -24.09 10.51
CA ALA A 189 29.30 -24.41 9.65
C ALA A 189 29.41 -23.85 8.23
N LYS A 190 30.39 -22.97 7.97
CA LYS A 190 30.66 -22.43 6.64
C LYS A 190 31.61 -23.37 5.89
N GLU A 191 31.20 -23.81 4.69
CA GLU A 191 32.04 -24.67 3.82
C GLU A 191 33.40 -24.06 3.45
N ARG A 192 33.57 -22.74 3.62
CA ARG A 192 34.81 -22.02 3.33
C ARG A 192 35.13 -21.06 4.48
N PRO A 193 36.42 -20.84 4.78
CA PRO A 193 36.82 -19.85 5.77
C PRO A 193 36.31 -18.45 5.39
N PRO A 194 36.08 -17.56 6.37
CA PRO A 194 35.67 -16.19 6.09
C PRO A 194 36.69 -15.50 5.18
N PHE A 195 36.20 -14.73 4.20
CA PHE A 195 37.05 -14.03 3.22
C PHE A 195 37.87 -12.88 3.82
N SER A 196 37.59 -12.50 5.07
CA SER A 196 38.31 -11.44 5.79
C SER A 196 38.72 -11.93 7.17
N ALA A 197 39.89 -11.50 7.64
CA ALA A 197 40.33 -11.70 9.01
C ALA A 197 39.34 -11.06 10.00
N CYS A 198 39.10 -11.74 11.12
CA CYS A 198 38.29 -11.23 12.21
C CYS A 198 39.17 -11.10 13.46
N THR A 199 39.49 -9.87 13.84
CA THR A 199 40.39 -9.53 14.95
C THR A 199 39.65 -9.02 16.20
N GLY A 200 38.30 -9.10 16.19
CA GLY A 200 37.47 -8.55 17.25
C GLY A 200 37.73 -9.23 18.60
N ALA A 201 37.77 -8.43 19.67
CA ALA A 201 37.78 -8.98 21.01
C ALA A 201 36.44 -9.64 21.34
N GLU A 202 36.44 -10.57 22.31
CA GLU A 202 35.21 -11.26 22.72
C GLU A 202 34.13 -10.26 23.18
N VAL A 203 34.52 -9.17 23.85
CA VAL A 203 33.62 -8.07 24.27
C VAL A 203 32.95 -7.33 23.10
N GLU A 204 33.51 -7.37 21.89
CA GLU A 204 32.97 -6.74 20.68
C GLU A 204 32.19 -7.72 19.79
N MET A 205 32.33 -9.03 20.05
CA MET A 205 31.78 -10.09 19.21
C MET A 205 30.67 -10.88 19.90
N VAL A 206 30.71 -10.99 21.22
CA VAL A 206 29.79 -11.79 22.04
C VAL A 206 29.03 -10.91 23.02
N THR A 207 27.72 -11.13 23.10
CA THR A 207 26.85 -10.57 24.13
C THR A 207 25.76 -11.56 24.50
N GLN A 208 25.27 -11.52 25.73
CA GLN A 208 24.25 -12.47 26.18
C GLN A 208 22.99 -12.36 25.31
N GLY A 209 22.58 -13.46 24.67
CA GLY A 209 21.43 -13.47 23.76
C GLY A 209 21.69 -12.86 22.38
N GLY A 210 22.95 -12.48 22.08
CA GLY A 210 23.40 -12.00 20.77
C GLY A 210 22.76 -10.68 20.34
N GLU A 211 22.88 -10.36 19.05
CA GLU A 211 22.36 -9.10 18.50
C GLU A 211 20.85 -8.91 18.72
N VAL A 212 20.07 -10.00 18.74
CA VAL A 212 18.62 -9.94 18.94
C VAL A 212 18.29 -9.47 20.35
N ALA A 213 18.94 -9.99 21.39
CA ALA A 213 18.68 -9.56 22.77
C ALA A 213 19.15 -8.13 23.01
N PHE A 214 20.30 -7.75 22.45
CA PHE A 214 20.83 -6.40 22.56
C PHE A 214 19.88 -5.36 21.95
N VAL A 215 19.44 -5.57 20.69
CA VAL A 215 18.52 -4.64 20.04
C VAL A 215 17.11 -4.73 20.64
N SER A 216 16.70 -5.89 21.14
CA SER A 216 15.46 -5.99 21.93
C SER A 216 15.50 -5.09 23.15
N ARG A 217 16.63 -5.03 23.87
CA ARG A 217 16.82 -4.10 24.99
C ARG A 217 16.76 -2.64 24.55
N MET A 218 17.35 -2.29 23.40
CA MET A 218 17.20 -0.94 22.82
C MET A 218 15.72 -0.60 22.54
N ILE A 219 14.94 -1.56 22.02
CA ILE A 219 13.50 -1.40 21.79
C ILE A 219 12.77 -1.14 23.11
N GLU A 220 13.07 -1.92 24.16
CA GLU A 220 12.48 -1.71 25.50
C GLU A 220 12.82 -0.34 26.09
N GLU A 221 14.07 0.11 25.99
CA GLU A 221 14.45 1.45 26.44
C GLU A 221 13.76 2.55 25.63
N SER A 222 13.57 2.34 24.32
CA SER A 222 12.86 3.28 23.45
C SER A 222 11.38 3.46 23.84
N LEU A 223 10.74 2.47 24.49
CA LEU A 223 9.36 2.62 24.99
C LEU A 223 9.24 3.67 26.09
N ARG A 224 10.32 3.90 26.85
CA ARG A 224 10.40 4.95 27.87
C ARG A 224 10.83 6.28 27.28
N LEU A 225 11.86 6.26 26.42
CA LEU A 225 12.46 7.46 25.86
C LEU A 225 11.62 8.11 24.75
N ARG A 226 10.83 7.32 24.01
CA ARG A 226 9.90 7.76 22.96
C ARG A 226 10.56 8.75 22.01
N GLN A 227 10.04 9.97 21.94
CA GLN A 227 10.44 11.03 21.01
C GLN A 227 11.66 11.84 21.48
N LYS A 228 12.24 11.51 22.65
CA LYS A 228 13.54 12.06 23.04
C LYS A 228 14.66 11.63 22.09
N VAL A 229 14.47 10.54 21.34
CA VAL A 229 15.30 10.17 20.20
C VAL A 229 14.41 10.16 18.95
N LEU A 230 14.80 10.89 17.91
CA LEU A 230 14.04 10.91 16.66
C LEU A 230 14.12 9.55 15.95
N TRP A 231 15.31 8.98 15.76
CA TRP A 231 15.51 7.65 15.16
C TRP A 231 16.40 6.74 16.01
N TYR A 232 15.85 5.64 16.52
CA TYR A 232 16.66 4.57 17.09
C TYR A 232 17.11 3.67 15.94
N THR A 233 18.41 3.35 15.84
CA THR A 233 18.89 2.49 14.74
C THR A 233 19.93 1.47 15.21
N SER A 234 19.99 0.34 14.52
CA SER A 234 21.03 -0.68 14.72
C SER A 234 21.34 -1.43 13.44
N MET A 235 22.64 -1.69 13.20
CA MET A 235 23.11 -2.59 12.15
C MET A 235 23.09 -4.04 12.64
N LEU A 236 22.74 -4.96 11.75
CA LEU A 236 22.55 -6.37 12.06
C LEU A 236 23.39 -7.26 11.13
N GLY A 237 23.95 -8.31 11.71
CA GLY A 237 24.78 -9.30 11.04
C GLY A 237 23.96 -10.40 10.34
N LYS A 238 22.72 -10.64 10.76
CA LYS A 238 21.84 -11.69 10.23
C LYS A 238 20.48 -11.12 9.80
N LEU A 239 19.99 -11.52 8.62
CA LEU A 239 18.67 -11.15 8.12
C LEU A 239 17.52 -11.63 9.02
N SER A 240 17.66 -12.83 9.60
CA SER A 240 16.65 -13.39 10.52
C SER A 240 16.44 -12.53 11.76
N SER A 241 17.49 -11.85 12.23
CA SER A 241 17.41 -10.92 13.36
C SER A 241 16.50 -9.74 13.04
N VAL A 242 16.53 -9.22 11.80
CA VAL A 242 15.66 -8.13 11.35
C VAL A 242 14.19 -8.53 11.49
N SER A 243 13.81 -9.73 11.04
CA SER A 243 12.42 -10.20 11.11
C SER A 243 11.91 -10.26 12.55
N ILE A 244 12.69 -10.86 13.46
CA ILE A 244 12.32 -10.98 14.88
C ILE A 244 12.13 -9.61 15.53
N LEU A 245 13.03 -8.66 15.23
CA LEU A 245 12.99 -7.31 15.82
C LEU A 245 11.84 -6.46 15.25
N VAL A 246 11.52 -6.61 13.96
CA VAL A 246 10.35 -5.97 13.35
C VAL A 246 9.05 -6.53 13.95
N GLU A 247 8.93 -7.84 14.11
CA GLU A 247 7.77 -8.45 14.78
C GLU A 247 7.60 -7.93 16.21
N LYS A 248 8.72 -7.77 16.95
CA LYS A 248 8.70 -7.17 18.29
C LYS A 248 8.21 -5.72 18.27
N LEU A 249 8.70 -4.89 17.35
CA LEU A 249 8.23 -3.50 17.18
C LEU A 249 6.72 -3.45 16.90
N ILE A 250 6.23 -4.29 15.99
CA ILE A 250 4.80 -4.42 15.65
C ILE A 250 4.01 -4.86 16.89
N GLY A 251 4.53 -5.83 17.66
CA GLY A 251 3.93 -6.30 18.91
C GLY A 251 3.79 -5.20 19.97
N HIS A 252 4.66 -4.20 19.96
CA HIS A 252 4.55 -3.00 20.81
C HIS A 252 3.76 -1.84 20.16
N GLY A 253 3.10 -2.08 19.03
CA GLY A 253 2.30 -1.07 18.32
C GLY A 253 3.12 -0.02 17.57
N ASN A 254 4.41 -0.27 17.30
CA ASN A 254 5.20 0.62 16.47
C ASN A 254 5.04 0.25 14.99
N HIS A 255 4.54 1.21 14.20
CA HIS A 255 4.39 1.10 12.75
C HIS A 255 5.24 2.11 11.97
N ASN A 256 6.17 2.80 12.65
CA ASN A 256 7.07 3.78 12.05
C ASN A 256 8.52 3.29 12.14
N TYR A 257 8.86 2.36 11.26
CA TYR A 257 10.18 1.75 11.18
C TYR A 257 10.68 1.72 9.73
N ALA A 258 11.98 1.49 9.58
CA ALA A 258 12.69 1.40 8.32
C ALA A 258 13.66 0.21 8.37
N VAL A 259 13.80 -0.48 7.24
CA VAL A 259 14.72 -1.60 7.07
C VAL A 259 15.51 -1.42 5.78
N THR A 260 16.81 -1.70 5.84
CA THR A 260 17.70 -1.58 4.69
C THR A 260 18.74 -2.70 4.66
N GLU A 261 19.38 -2.84 3.51
CA GLU A 261 20.48 -3.76 3.24
C GLU A 261 21.70 -2.98 2.75
N PHE A 262 22.85 -3.19 3.38
CA PHE A 262 24.15 -2.69 2.93
C PHE A 262 24.89 -3.82 2.22
N VAL A 263 25.20 -3.60 0.95
CA VAL A 263 25.90 -4.55 0.09
C VAL A 263 27.26 -3.96 -0.27
N GLN A 264 28.35 -4.63 0.12
CA GLN A 264 29.69 -4.25 -0.29
C GLN A 264 30.39 -5.45 -0.95
N GLY A 265 30.83 -5.25 -2.19
CA GLY A 265 31.37 -6.32 -3.03
C GLY A 265 30.31 -7.39 -3.35
N SER A 266 30.77 -8.59 -3.70
CA SER A 266 29.89 -9.66 -4.19
C SER A 266 29.24 -10.52 -3.11
N LYS A 267 29.69 -10.45 -1.84
CA LYS A 267 29.32 -11.42 -0.79
C LYS A 267 28.95 -10.83 0.57
N THR A 268 29.51 -9.68 0.96
CA THR A 268 29.27 -9.14 2.29
C THR A 268 27.98 -8.33 2.30
N ARG A 269 26.99 -8.85 3.03
CA ARG A 269 25.73 -8.17 3.31
C ARG A 269 25.63 -7.85 4.79
N ARG A 270 25.12 -6.68 5.10
CA ARG A 270 24.65 -6.27 6.42
C ARG A 270 23.26 -5.72 6.27
N TRP A 271 22.49 -5.77 7.34
CA TRP A 271 21.16 -5.19 7.38
C TRP A 271 21.15 -4.08 8.42
N ALA A 272 20.19 -3.18 8.34
CA ALA A 272 19.95 -2.24 9.41
C ALA A 272 18.46 -2.05 9.62
N ILE A 273 18.11 -1.80 10.88
CA ILE A 273 16.76 -1.48 11.32
C ILE A 273 16.77 -0.10 11.96
N ALA A 274 15.73 0.68 11.72
CA ALA A 274 15.49 1.95 12.38
C ALA A 274 14.03 2.05 12.79
N TRP A 275 13.74 2.70 13.92
CA TRP A 275 12.38 2.97 14.35
C TRP A 275 12.27 4.32 15.04
N SER A 276 11.07 4.91 14.98
CA SER A 276 10.74 6.17 15.62
C SER A 276 9.40 6.06 16.34
N TRP A 277 9.25 6.80 17.44
CA TRP A 277 7.98 6.99 18.14
C TRP A 277 7.30 8.32 17.75
N GLY A 278 7.87 9.04 16.79
CA GLY A 278 7.27 10.20 16.16
C GLY A 278 6.36 9.84 14.98
N ASP A 279 5.82 10.88 14.36
CA ASP A 279 4.86 10.77 13.26
C ASP A 279 5.44 11.20 11.91
N LEU A 280 6.70 11.65 11.85
CA LEU A 280 7.41 11.87 10.60
C LEU A 280 7.71 10.53 9.92
N ARG A 281 7.57 10.50 8.60
CA ARG A 281 7.67 9.28 7.79
C ARG A 281 8.85 9.40 6.83
N PRO A 282 9.81 8.46 6.82
CA PRO A 282 10.91 8.45 5.85
C PRO A 282 10.42 7.98 4.47
N SER A 283 11.18 8.30 3.42
CA SER A 283 10.83 7.95 2.03
C SER A 283 10.86 6.44 1.79
N VAL A 284 10.16 5.99 0.73
CA VAL A 284 10.06 4.54 0.46
C VAL A 284 11.43 3.94 0.16
N ASP A 285 12.29 4.65 -0.56
CA ASP A 285 13.66 4.22 -0.83
C ASP A 285 14.53 4.18 0.44
N VAL A 286 14.25 4.98 1.47
CA VAL A 286 14.98 4.91 2.74
C VAL A 286 14.42 3.80 3.63
N ALA A 287 13.09 3.65 3.68
CA ALA A 287 12.40 2.78 4.62
C ALA A 287 12.34 1.31 4.20
N ARG A 288 12.44 1.03 2.89
CA ARG A 288 12.15 -0.28 2.30
C ARG A 288 13.28 -0.77 1.38
N SER A 289 14.52 -0.31 1.57
CA SER A 289 15.69 -0.69 0.77
C SER A 289 16.28 -2.05 1.15
N ILE A 290 15.44 -3.10 1.10
CA ILE A 290 15.84 -4.48 1.41
C ILE A 290 15.22 -5.44 0.39
N THR A 291 16.05 -6.29 -0.23
CA THR A 291 15.62 -7.05 -1.41
C THR A 291 14.93 -8.37 -1.07
N THR A 292 15.41 -9.08 -0.05
CA THR A 292 14.99 -10.46 0.30
C THR A 292 14.18 -10.52 1.60
N PHE A 293 13.34 -9.53 1.88
CA PHE A 293 12.57 -9.44 3.11
C PHE A 293 11.09 -9.78 2.94
N PRO A 294 10.42 -10.44 3.92
CA PRO A 294 9.00 -10.76 3.83
C PRO A 294 8.14 -9.50 3.66
N LYS A 295 7.31 -9.46 2.60
CA LYS A 295 6.51 -8.27 2.25
C LYS A 295 5.57 -7.79 3.36
N HIS A 296 5.06 -8.72 4.18
CA HIS A 296 4.15 -8.40 5.29
C HIS A 296 4.86 -7.77 6.50
N LEU A 297 6.19 -7.88 6.57
CA LEU A 297 7.03 -7.22 7.59
C LEU A 297 7.62 -5.90 7.09
N LEU A 298 7.37 -5.48 5.85
CA LEU A 298 7.82 -4.18 5.38
C LEU A 298 6.91 -3.07 5.97
N PRO A 299 7.48 -1.92 6.36
CA PRO A 299 6.69 -0.81 6.89
C PRO A 299 5.71 -0.28 5.83
N PHE A 300 4.54 0.22 6.22
CA PHE A 300 3.55 0.74 5.28
C PHE A 300 4.19 1.74 4.29
N PRO A 301 3.95 1.62 2.97
CA PRO A 301 4.60 2.49 1.98
C PRO A 301 4.16 3.94 2.17
N SER A 302 5.12 4.81 2.46
CA SER A 302 4.89 6.23 2.65
C SER A 302 4.79 7.00 1.32
N GLU A 303 4.74 6.32 0.17
CA GLU A 303 4.55 6.92 -1.15
C GLU A 303 3.45 6.21 -1.93
N TYR A 304 2.69 7.01 -2.68
CA TYR A 304 1.69 6.53 -3.63
C TYR A 304 1.96 7.16 -5.00
N VAL A 305 2.19 6.32 -6.00
CA VAL A 305 2.52 6.74 -7.37
C VAL A 305 1.46 6.25 -8.33
N PHE A 306 1.02 7.13 -9.23
CA PHE A 306 0.16 6.77 -10.35
C PHE A 306 0.39 7.70 -11.55
N ASN A 307 0.01 7.24 -12.73
CA ASN A 307 0.20 7.96 -13.98
C ASN A 307 -1.15 8.44 -14.53
N ILE A 308 -1.19 9.68 -15.04
CA ILE A 308 -2.33 10.23 -15.76
C ILE A 308 -2.03 10.11 -17.26
N PRO A 309 -2.74 9.24 -17.99
CA PRO A 309 -2.50 9.05 -19.42
C PRO A 309 -3.01 10.25 -20.22
N ASN A 310 -2.22 10.69 -21.21
CA ASN A 310 -2.51 11.79 -22.14
C ASN A 310 -2.84 13.14 -21.47
N GLY A 311 -2.28 13.40 -20.28
CA GLY A 311 -2.48 14.65 -19.53
C GLY A 311 -1.39 15.70 -19.81
N SER A 312 -1.76 16.98 -19.79
CA SER A 312 -0.81 18.08 -19.64
C SER A 312 -0.45 18.23 -18.15
N ILE A 313 0.84 18.45 -17.86
CA ILE A 313 1.29 18.73 -16.49
C ILE A 313 0.62 19.99 -15.95
N ASP A 314 0.46 21.03 -16.78
CA ASP A 314 -0.16 22.29 -16.39
C ASP A 314 -1.64 22.11 -16.04
N ASP A 315 -2.37 21.33 -16.85
CA ASP A 315 -3.79 21.05 -16.58
C ASP A 315 -3.96 20.24 -15.29
N ALA A 316 -3.10 19.24 -15.08
CA ALA A 316 -3.11 18.42 -13.88
C ALA A 316 -2.75 19.26 -12.64
N SER A 317 -1.75 20.14 -12.75
CA SER A 317 -1.36 21.09 -11.70
C SER A 317 -2.49 22.04 -11.34
N GLN A 318 -3.14 22.68 -12.32
CA GLN A 318 -4.26 23.58 -12.06
C GLN A 318 -5.46 22.87 -11.42
N LYS A 319 -5.79 21.66 -11.88
CA LYS A 319 -6.87 20.84 -11.31
C LYS A 319 -6.57 20.44 -9.86
N LEU A 320 -5.34 20.01 -9.59
CA LEU A 320 -4.91 19.60 -8.25
C LEU A 320 -4.98 20.78 -7.28
N ASP A 321 -4.33 21.88 -7.65
CA ASP A 321 -4.22 23.07 -6.82
C ASP A 321 -5.59 23.64 -6.48
N LYS A 322 -6.46 23.78 -7.50
CA LYS A 322 -7.85 24.21 -7.30
C LYS A 322 -8.64 23.31 -6.35
N GLU A 323 -8.50 21.99 -6.47
CA GLU A 323 -9.21 21.07 -5.58
C GLU A 323 -8.69 21.16 -4.15
N LEU A 324 -7.37 21.14 -3.94
CA LEU A 324 -6.78 21.16 -2.60
C LEU A 324 -6.97 22.51 -1.90
N ALA A 325 -6.87 23.63 -2.63
CA ALA A 325 -7.16 24.96 -2.11
C ALA A 325 -8.65 25.14 -1.70
N SER A 326 -9.55 24.29 -2.19
CA SER A 326 -10.97 24.33 -1.82
C SER A 326 -11.30 23.55 -0.53
N LEU A 327 -10.33 22.83 0.02
CA LEU A 327 -10.50 22.01 1.23
C LEU A 327 -10.04 22.79 2.46
N SER A 328 -10.62 22.45 3.61
CA SER A 328 -10.26 23.02 4.91
C SER A 328 -8.95 22.42 5.45
N LEU A 329 -7.85 22.70 4.76
CA LEU A 329 -6.49 22.24 5.09
C LEU A 329 -5.47 23.35 4.78
N GLN A 330 -4.27 23.26 5.35
CA GLN A 330 -3.16 24.11 4.93
C GLN A 330 -2.59 23.56 3.63
N TRP A 331 -2.43 24.41 2.62
CA TRP A 331 -1.90 24.00 1.32
C TRP A 331 -1.03 25.10 0.72
N ILE A 332 0.18 24.73 0.32
CA ILE A 332 1.12 25.61 -0.35
C ILE A 332 1.56 24.94 -1.64
N TRP A 333 1.16 25.52 -2.77
CA TRP A 333 1.54 25.06 -4.10
C TRP A 333 2.66 25.92 -4.69
N ARG A 334 3.67 25.27 -5.28
CA ARG A 334 4.78 25.89 -6.00
C ARG A 334 4.70 25.49 -7.47
N SER A 335 4.07 26.34 -8.28
CA SER A 335 3.79 26.09 -9.69
C SER A 335 5.04 25.80 -10.53
N ASN A 336 6.13 26.52 -10.28
CA ASN A 336 7.42 26.33 -10.96
C ASN A 336 8.06 24.95 -10.73
N LEU A 337 7.72 24.27 -9.63
CA LEU A 337 8.23 22.94 -9.31
C LEU A 337 7.18 21.83 -9.53
N ALA A 338 5.97 22.21 -9.96
CA ALA A 338 4.80 21.34 -10.02
C ALA A 338 4.64 20.50 -8.73
N MET A 339 4.82 21.16 -7.58
CA MET A 339 4.90 20.53 -6.27
C MET A 339 4.13 21.33 -5.23
N GLY A 340 3.45 20.67 -4.31
CA GLY A 340 2.88 21.33 -3.13
C GLY A 340 2.92 20.47 -1.88
N VAL A 341 2.85 21.15 -0.74
CA VAL A 341 2.86 20.56 0.60
C VAL A 341 1.59 20.99 1.32
N GLY A 342 0.96 20.07 2.04
CA GLY A 342 -0.23 20.38 2.82
C GLY A 342 -0.39 19.57 4.09
N PHE A 343 -1.22 20.09 4.98
CA PHE A 343 -1.48 19.56 6.32
C PHE A 343 -2.97 19.60 6.62
N ALA A 344 -3.51 18.48 7.11
CA ALA A 344 -4.90 18.35 7.51
C ALA A 344 -5.01 17.80 8.93
N MET A 345 -5.86 18.43 9.75
CA MET A 345 -6.14 18.01 11.13
C MET A 345 -7.02 16.76 11.20
N GLU A 346 -7.86 16.54 10.18
CA GLU A 346 -8.73 15.37 10.04
C GLU A 346 -9.05 15.12 8.55
N ASN A 347 -9.87 14.11 8.26
CA ASN A 347 -10.38 13.92 6.91
C ASN A 347 -11.31 15.08 6.52
N VAL A 348 -10.88 15.91 5.57
CA VAL A 348 -11.66 17.06 5.06
C VAL A 348 -12.15 16.88 3.62
N TRP A 349 -11.76 15.79 2.96
CA TRP A 349 -12.03 15.57 1.53
C TRP A 349 -13.13 14.56 1.24
N SER A 350 -13.46 13.67 2.17
CA SER A 350 -14.53 12.69 1.98
C SER A 350 -15.90 13.35 1.83
N ARG A 351 -16.85 12.65 1.20
CA ARG A 351 -18.23 13.15 1.06
C ARG A 351 -18.86 13.41 2.44
N GLN A 352 -18.60 12.55 3.42
CA GLN A 352 -19.07 12.70 4.79
C GLN A 352 -18.48 13.94 5.46
N ALA A 353 -17.17 14.16 5.33
CA ALA A 353 -16.48 15.33 5.89
C ALA A 353 -17.00 16.64 5.31
N ARG A 354 -17.15 16.72 3.98
CA ARG A 354 -17.69 17.92 3.30
C ARG A 354 -19.14 18.24 3.72
N ARG A 355 -19.93 17.22 4.07
CA ARG A 355 -21.30 17.42 4.60
C ARG A 355 -21.29 17.96 6.02
N LYS A 356 -20.41 17.44 6.89
CA LYS A 356 -20.25 17.92 8.28
C LYS A 356 -19.92 19.42 8.31
N MET A 357 -19.04 19.89 7.42
CA MET A 357 -18.63 21.30 7.37
C MET A 357 -19.68 22.26 6.78
N LYS A 358 -20.58 21.79 5.92
CA LYS A 358 -21.68 22.63 5.39
C LYS A 358 -22.75 22.99 6.43
N GLY A 359 -22.85 22.23 7.53
CA GLY A 359 -23.73 22.53 8.66
C GLY A 359 -23.18 23.61 9.61
N SER A 360 -21.91 24.01 9.43
CA SER A 360 -21.18 24.95 10.28
C SER A 360 -20.64 26.09 9.41
N ALA A 361 -21.55 26.91 8.86
CA ALA A 361 -21.24 27.96 7.89
C ALA A 361 -20.34 29.09 8.41
N GLU A 362 -20.02 29.10 9.72
CA GLU A 362 -19.14 30.09 10.35
C GLU A 362 -17.65 29.70 10.36
N ALA A 363 -17.30 28.46 9.99
CA ALA A 363 -15.91 27.94 10.10
C ALA A 363 -15.06 28.12 8.83
N MET A 364 -15.41 29.05 7.93
CA MET A 364 -14.69 29.32 6.68
C MET A 364 -13.70 30.50 6.80
N GLN A 365 -13.36 30.89 8.03
CA GLN A 365 -12.15 31.67 8.31
C GLN A 365 -10.95 30.72 8.33
N SER A 366 -9.79 31.21 7.90
CA SER A 366 -8.52 30.49 7.87
C SER A 366 -8.34 29.65 9.12
N ILE A 367 -8.54 28.33 9.00
CA ILE A 367 -8.23 27.41 10.10
C ILE A 367 -6.72 27.51 10.28
N ASP A 368 -6.31 27.99 11.44
CA ASP A 368 -4.91 27.97 11.85
C ASP A 368 -4.54 26.50 12.07
N VAL A 369 -4.08 25.85 10.99
CA VAL A 369 -3.65 24.45 11.03
C VAL A 369 -2.26 24.44 11.64
N ASP A 370 -2.19 23.99 12.89
CA ASP A 370 -0.94 23.68 13.56
C ASP A 370 -0.35 22.40 12.92
N ASP A 371 0.64 22.59 12.04
CA ASP A 371 1.31 21.50 11.33
C ASP A 371 1.93 20.48 12.29
N SER A 372 2.31 20.89 13.50
CA SER A 372 2.86 20.02 14.54
C SER A 372 1.84 18.99 15.05
N ARG A 373 0.53 19.30 14.94
CA ARG A 373 -0.59 18.45 15.37
C ARG A 373 -1.39 17.86 14.22
N ALA A 374 -1.00 18.11 12.97
CA ALA A 374 -1.71 17.61 11.81
C ALA A 374 -1.79 16.08 11.81
N ALA A 375 -3.00 15.54 11.62
CA ALA A 375 -3.22 14.10 11.48
C ALA A 375 -2.63 13.54 10.17
N LEU A 376 -2.55 14.39 9.13
CA LEU A 376 -1.91 14.07 7.87
C LEU A 376 -1.11 15.26 7.34
N GLY A 377 0.20 15.09 7.18
CA GLY A 377 1.06 15.93 6.36
C GLY A 377 1.47 15.21 5.09
N PHE A 378 1.38 15.87 3.94
CA PHE A 378 1.61 15.27 2.64
C PHE A 378 2.31 16.23 1.67
N LYS A 379 3.02 15.66 0.70
CA LYS A 379 3.58 16.37 -0.44
C LYS A 379 3.11 15.71 -1.73
N VAL A 380 2.69 16.51 -2.70
CA VAL A 380 2.31 16.04 -4.04
C VAL A 380 3.27 16.64 -5.05
N GLN A 381 3.85 15.80 -5.91
CA GLN A 381 4.72 16.23 -6.99
C GLN A 381 4.26 15.63 -8.32
N LEU A 382 4.17 16.47 -9.35
CA LEU A 382 3.86 16.08 -10.71
C LEU A 382 5.14 16.14 -11.55
N ARG A 383 5.38 15.14 -12.39
CA ARG A 383 6.50 15.11 -13.34
C ARG A 383 6.04 14.55 -14.69
N LYS A 384 6.66 15.01 -15.77
CA LYS A 384 6.46 14.41 -17.10
C LYS A 384 7.30 13.13 -17.21
N GLU A 385 6.69 12.06 -17.71
CA GLU A 385 7.40 10.82 -18.02
C GLU A 385 8.11 11.04 -19.38
N GLY A 386 9.44 11.19 -19.37
CA GLY A 386 10.24 11.36 -20.59
C GLY A 386 9.92 12.57 -21.50
N ILE A 387 10.68 12.69 -22.58
CA ILE A 387 10.43 13.70 -23.64
C ILE A 387 9.32 13.21 -24.59
N GLU A 388 9.24 11.90 -24.83
CA GLU A 388 8.38 11.26 -25.83
C GLU A 388 7.07 10.64 -25.29
N GLU A 389 6.94 10.39 -23.97
CA GLU A 389 5.73 9.79 -23.42
C GLU A 389 4.65 10.85 -23.10
N LYS A 390 3.40 10.51 -23.42
CA LYS A 390 2.23 11.39 -23.24
C LYS A 390 1.60 11.16 -21.86
N GLY A 391 2.36 11.29 -20.77
CA GLY A 391 1.88 11.00 -19.42
C GLY A 391 2.41 11.95 -18.35
N VAL A 392 1.60 12.18 -17.31
CA VAL A 392 2.02 12.88 -16.08
C VAL A 392 2.10 11.87 -14.95
N ARG A 393 3.31 11.66 -14.41
CA ARG A 393 3.54 10.88 -13.21
C ARG A 393 3.23 11.72 -11.98
N VAL A 394 2.35 11.23 -11.12
CA VAL A 394 1.99 11.85 -9.84
C VAL A 394 2.60 11.03 -8.72
N LEU A 395 3.39 11.69 -7.86
CA LEU A 395 3.93 11.14 -6.63
C LEU A 395 3.26 11.85 -5.44
N ILE A 396 2.62 11.08 -4.56
CA ILE A 396 2.12 11.55 -3.27
C ILE A 396 2.99 10.94 -2.18
N ARG A 397 3.57 11.80 -1.35
CA ARG A 397 4.50 11.49 -0.26
C ARG A 397 3.80 11.73 1.08
N TRP A 398 3.72 10.71 1.93
CA TRP A 398 3.28 10.81 3.32
C TRP A 398 4.45 11.37 4.14
N LEU A 399 4.32 12.60 4.62
CA LEU A 399 5.37 13.29 5.38
C LEU A 399 5.17 13.13 6.89
N LYS A 400 3.92 13.26 7.35
CA LYS A 400 3.54 13.27 8.77
C LYS A 400 2.22 12.56 9.02
N GLY A 401 2.09 11.88 10.15
CA GLY A 401 0.85 11.28 10.65
C GLY A 401 1.00 9.79 10.93
N THR A 402 0.01 9.21 11.60
CA THR A 402 0.03 7.78 12.00
C THR A 402 -1.04 6.91 11.35
N ASP A 403 -2.08 7.53 10.79
CA ASP A 403 -3.21 6.83 10.18
C ASP A 403 -2.99 6.54 8.69
N SER A 404 -2.62 5.29 8.37
CA SER A 404 -2.44 4.85 6.99
C SER A 404 -3.74 4.87 6.19
N VAL A 405 -4.89 4.61 6.82
CA VAL A 405 -6.21 4.62 6.16
C VAL A 405 -6.57 6.03 5.72
N LEU A 406 -6.24 7.04 6.55
CA LEU A 406 -6.39 8.44 6.19
C LEU A 406 -5.52 8.81 4.98
N PHE A 407 -4.25 8.40 4.97
CA PHE A 407 -3.35 8.63 3.83
C PHE A 407 -3.82 7.95 2.54
N GLU A 408 -4.24 6.68 2.60
CA GLU A 408 -4.79 5.97 1.44
C GLU A 408 -6.07 6.62 0.91
N SER A 409 -6.94 7.06 1.82
CA SER A 409 -8.16 7.81 1.49
C SER A 409 -7.85 9.10 0.74
N PHE A 410 -6.84 9.85 1.21
CA PHE A 410 -6.35 11.06 0.54
C PHE A 410 -5.81 10.74 -0.86
N CYS A 411 -4.93 9.73 -0.98
CA CYS A 411 -4.35 9.31 -2.26
C CYS A 411 -5.42 8.90 -3.27
N GLY A 412 -6.40 8.10 -2.82
CA GLY A 412 -7.52 7.71 -3.65
C GLY A 412 -8.38 8.89 -4.09
N MET A 413 -8.53 9.92 -3.25
CA MET A 413 -9.24 11.16 -3.61
C MET A 413 -8.50 11.93 -4.69
N VAL A 414 -7.19 12.19 -4.49
CA VAL A 414 -6.35 12.91 -5.46
C VAL A 414 -6.33 12.18 -6.81
N LYS A 415 -6.12 10.86 -6.79
CA LYS A 415 -6.15 10.02 -8.00
C LYS A 415 -7.46 10.16 -8.78
N ARG A 416 -8.61 10.00 -8.11
CA ARG A 416 -9.93 10.17 -8.74
C ARG A 416 -10.15 11.57 -9.32
N LYS A 417 -9.60 12.60 -8.69
CA LYS A 417 -9.75 13.98 -9.16
C LYS A 417 -8.91 14.27 -10.40
N LEU A 418 -7.71 13.69 -10.48
CA LEU A 418 -6.79 13.94 -11.58
C LEU A 418 -7.02 13.02 -12.79
N GLU A 419 -7.40 11.76 -12.59
CA GLU A 419 -7.76 10.84 -13.68
C GLU A 419 -9.07 11.23 -14.40
N GLY A 420 -9.88 12.10 -13.78
CA GLY A 420 -11.19 12.48 -14.30
C GLY A 420 -12.28 11.43 -14.01
N ARG A 421 -13.47 11.61 -14.61
CA ARG A 421 -14.63 10.73 -14.36
C ARG A 421 -14.29 9.28 -14.74
N LYS A 422 -14.36 8.37 -13.76
CA LYS A 422 -14.10 6.91 -13.90
C LYS A 422 -14.80 6.26 -15.09
N LEU A 423 -15.93 6.81 -15.53
CA LEU A 423 -16.69 6.30 -16.66
C LEU A 423 -15.97 6.52 -18.00
N LEU A 424 -15.38 7.69 -18.23
CA LEU A 424 -14.74 8.01 -19.50
C LEU A 424 -13.48 7.17 -19.71
N SER A 425 -12.68 6.97 -18.65
CA SER A 425 -11.52 6.10 -18.71
C SER A 425 -11.92 4.66 -19.02
N LYS A 426 -12.93 4.11 -18.33
CA LYS A 426 -13.48 2.78 -18.64
C LYS A 426 -14.02 2.69 -20.07
N TRP A 427 -14.75 3.68 -20.56
CA TRP A 427 -15.23 3.67 -21.93
C TRP A 427 -14.10 3.68 -22.96
N ARG A 428 -13.05 4.48 -22.74
CA ARG A 428 -11.89 4.50 -23.64
C ARG A 428 -11.09 3.19 -23.62
N GLU A 429 -11.14 2.45 -22.53
CA GLU A 429 -10.51 1.14 -22.40
C GLU A 429 -11.25 0.06 -23.22
N TRP A 430 -12.59 0.08 -23.20
CA TRP A 430 -13.40 -1.03 -23.73
C TRP A 430 -14.18 -0.71 -25.01
N LEU A 431 -14.27 0.56 -25.41
CA LEU A 431 -15.01 1.00 -26.59
C LEU A 431 -14.11 1.75 -27.57
N PRO A 432 -14.33 1.56 -28.89
CA PRO A 432 -13.70 2.35 -29.94
C PRO A 432 -13.87 3.86 -29.73
N PRO A 433 -12.85 4.70 -30.00
CA PRO A 433 -12.90 6.14 -29.77
C PRO A 433 -14.09 6.84 -30.45
N ASN A 434 -14.48 6.40 -31.65
CA ASN A 434 -15.65 6.93 -32.36
C ASN A 434 -16.97 6.68 -31.62
N ILE A 435 -17.09 5.56 -30.89
CA ILE A 435 -18.27 5.27 -30.07
C ILE A 435 -18.22 6.10 -28.78
N VAL A 436 -17.07 6.15 -28.11
CA VAL A 436 -16.89 6.94 -26.89
C VAL A 436 -17.22 8.41 -27.15
N ASN A 437 -16.70 8.99 -28.22
CA ASN A 437 -16.95 10.40 -28.56
C ASN A 437 -18.44 10.64 -28.86
N LYS A 438 -19.10 9.75 -29.62
CA LYS A 438 -20.55 9.85 -29.87
C LYS A 438 -21.38 9.83 -28.58
N VAL A 439 -21.01 8.99 -27.62
CA VAL A 439 -21.74 8.87 -26.34
C VAL A 439 -21.39 10.04 -25.41
N TYR A 440 -20.16 10.55 -25.46
CA TYR A 440 -19.69 11.61 -24.57
C TYR A 440 -20.12 13.02 -25.03
N ASP A 441 -20.19 13.27 -26.33
CA ASP A 441 -20.50 14.58 -26.91
C ASP A 441 -22.00 14.90 -26.92
N THR A 442 -22.84 14.00 -26.41
CA THR A 442 -24.29 14.22 -26.34
C THR A 442 -24.68 15.06 -25.12
N LYS A 443 -25.48 16.11 -25.36
CA LYS A 443 -26.11 16.89 -24.27
C LYS A 443 -27.22 16.11 -23.54
N ARG A 444 -27.53 14.89 -23.98
CA ARG A 444 -28.59 14.03 -23.41
C ARG A 444 -28.09 13.10 -22.30
N LEU A 445 -26.79 13.05 -22.04
CA LEU A 445 -26.20 12.15 -21.05
C LEU A 445 -25.71 12.95 -19.83
N ILE A 446 -26.26 12.64 -18.67
CA ILE A 446 -25.76 13.13 -17.38
C ILE A 446 -25.16 11.95 -16.64
N VAL A 447 -23.89 12.07 -16.23
CA VAL A 447 -23.17 11.03 -15.50
C VAL A 447 -23.12 11.41 -14.03
N LEU A 448 -23.67 10.53 -13.19
CA LEU A 448 -23.64 10.67 -11.73
C LEU A 448 -22.76 9.57 -11.12
N ASP A 449 -21.74 9.96 -10.37
CA ASP A 449 -20.84 9.02 -9.70
C ASP A 449 -21.49 8.52 -8.40
N GLY A 450 -22.11 7.34 -8.48
CA GLY A 450 -22.80 6.67 -7.37
C GLY A 450 -22.11 5.39 -6.89
N ASP A 451 -22.48 4.96 -5.69
CA ASP A 451 -22.13 3.66 -5.11
C ASP A 451 -23.40 2.97 -4.62
N ILE A 452 -23.74 1.83 -5.23
CA ILE A 452 -24.97 1.09 -4.97
C ILE A 452 -25.05 0.52 -3.55
N LEU A 453 -23.94 0.48 -2.81
CA LEU A 453 -23.89 0.01 -1.43
C LEU A 453 -24.12 1.13 -0.41
N LEU A 454 -24.17 2.38 -0.85
CA LEU A 454 -24.39 3.53 0.02
C LEU A 454 -25.86 3.99 -0.01
N PRO A 455 -26.40 4.53 1.10
CA PRO A 455 -27.72 5.14 1.12
C PRO A 455 -27.86 6.22 0.03
N ASN A 456 -28.99 6.20 -0.69
CA ASN A 456 -29.25 7.07 -1.84
C ASN A 456 -28.13 7.07 -2.89
N LEU A 457 -27.44 5.94 -3.06
CA LEU A 457 -26.33 5.76 -3.98
C LEU A 457 -25.13 6.67 -3.68
N GLY A 458 -25.09 7.29 -2.49
CA GLY A 458 -24.10 8.29 -2.12
C GLY A 458 -24.27 9.66 -2.81
N PHE A 459 -25.38 9.89 -3.51
CA PHE A 459 -25.66 11.15 -4.22
C PHE A 459 -25.87 12.35 -3.27
N LEU A 460 -25.60 13.55 -3.78
CA LEU A 460 -25.88 14.84 -3.15
C LEU A 460 -27.38 15.16 -3.21
N GLN A 461 -27.87 16.00 -2.29
CA GLN A 461 -29.28 16.40 -2.30
C GLN A 461 -29.69 17.13 -3.59
N SER A 462 -28.78 17.91 -4.20
CA SER A 462 -29.03 18.53 -5.51
C SER A 462 -29.17 17.52 -6.64
N GLU A 463 -28.39 16.44 -6.62
CA GLU A 463 -28.47 15.35 -7.60
C GLU A 463 -29.75 14.53 -7.40
N LEU A 464 -30.11 14.26 -6.14
CA LEU A 464 -31.37 13.60 -5.80
C LEU A 464 -32.58 14.47 -6.16
N GLY A 465 -32.50 15.79 -5.99
CA GLY A 465 -33.55 16.73 -6.43
C GLY A 465 -33.80 16.60 -7.92
N MET A 466 -32.73 16.63 -8.72
CA MET A 466 -32.81 16.41 -10.17
C MET A 466 -33.42 15.05 -10.55
N ILE A 467 -33.09 13.98 -9.83
CA ILE A 467 -33.67 12.62 -10.05
C ILE A 467 -35.10 12.50 -9.50
N ARG A 468 -35.55 13.38 -8.62
CA ARG A 468 -36.90 13.29 -8.04
C ARG A 468 -37.90 14.14 -8.80
N ASP A 469 -37.43 15.20 -9.45
CA ASP A 469 -38.27 16.24 -10.03
C ASP A 469 -38.78 15.96 -11.44
N GLU A 470 -38.30 14.91 -12.12
CA GLU A 470 -38.69 14.57 -13.50
C GLU A 470 -39.46 13.24 -13.63
N ASP A 471 -39.85 12.90 -14.87
CA ASP A 471 -40.43 11.62 -15.25
C ASP A 471 -39.31 10.58 -15.46
N HIS A 472 -39.39 9.45 -14.76
CA HIS A 472 -38.30 8.48 -14.77
C HIS A 472 -38.71 7.09 -15.27
N ILE A 473 -37.90 6.59 -16.20
CA ILE A 473 -37.71 5.17 -16.47
C ILE A 473 -36.41 4.79 -15.77
N ILE A 474 -36.48 3.82 -14.85
CA ILE A 474 -35.31 3.36 -14.09
C ILE A 474 -34.95 1.96 -14.56
N ILE A 475 -33.77 1.81 -15.16
CA ILE A 475 -33.22 0.50 -15.55
C ILE A 475 -32.15 0.11 -14.53
N HIS A 476 -32.49 -0.82 -13.64
CA HIS A 476 -31.58 -1.38 -12.66
C HIS A 476 -30.95 -2.68 -13.18
N ALA A 477 -29.75 -2.55 -13.76
CA ALA A 477 -28.94 -3.66 -14.24
C ALA A 477 -27.69 -3.94 -13.38
N ALA A 478 -27.48 -3.18 -12.30
CA ALA A 478 -26.32 -3.33 -11.44
C ALA A 478 -26.48 -4.57 -10.53
N SER A 479 -25.55 -5.51 -10.63
CA SER A 479 -25.57 -6.76 -9.86
C SER A 479 -24.18 -7.36 -9.80
N SER A 480 -23.86 -8.06 -8.70
CA SER A 480 -22.72 -8.97 -8.70
C SER A 480 -23.04 -10.23 -9.53
N ILE A 481 -22.07 -10.74 -10.28
CA ILE A 481 -22.15 -11.99 -11.06
C ILE A 481 -21.19 -13.07 -10.53
N ASN A 482 -20.74 -12.93 -9.29
CA ASN A 482 -19.78 -13.86 -8.68
C ASN A 482 -20.49 -15.14 -8.20
N LEU A 483 -20.55 -16.15 -9.06
CA LEU A 483 -21.25 -17.41 -8.82
C LEU A 483 -20.61 -18.28 -7.72
N GLY A 484 -19.33 -18.06 -7.39
CA GLY A 484 -18.60 -18.82 -6.38
C GLY A 484 -18.64 -18.22 -4.96
N SER A 485 -19.32 -17.09 -4.78
CA SER A 485 -19.38 -16.41 -3.49
C SER A 485 -20.56 -16.89 -2.64
N ALA A 486 -20.35 -16.96 -1.32
CA ALA A 486 -21.42 -17.25 -0.36
C ALA A 486 -22.51 -16.16 -0.37
N LEU A 487 -23.73 -16.53 0.06
CA LEU A 487 -24.91 -15.65 0.08
C LEU A 487 -24.65 -14.31 0.77
N LYS A 488 -24.03 -14.34 1.96
CA LYS A 488 -23.62 -13.14 2.71
C LYS A 488 -22.80 -12.12 1.89
N ARG A 489 -21.97 -12.58 0.95
CA ARG A 489 -21.11 -11.69 0.14
C ARG A 489 -21.85 -11.10 -1.05
N VAL A 490 -22.87 -11.79 -1.55
CA VAL A 490 -23.65 -11.36 -2.72
C VAL A 490 -24.97 -10.67 -2.34
N SER A 491 -25.39 -10.74 -1.07
CA SER A 491 -26.65 -10.15 -0.59
C SER A 491 -26.69 -8.64 -0.76
N ASP A 492 -25.69 -7.89 -0.30
CA ASP A 492 -25.74 -6.42 -0.37
C ASP A 492 -25.65 -5.89 -1.81
N PRO A 493 -24.73 -6.38 -2.67
CA PRO A 493 -24.64 -5.92 -4.05
C PRO A 493 -25.81 -6.30 -4.96
N ILE A 494 -26.67 -7.25 -4.53
CA ILE A 494 -27.82 -7.71 -5.31
C ILE A 494 -29.13 -7.26 -4.64
N ILE A 495 -29.41 -7.75 -3.44
CA ILE A 495 -30.66 -7.50 -2.72
C ILE A 495 -30.69 -6.07 -2.17
N GLY A 496 -29.66 -5.69 -1.41
CA GLY A 496 -29.58 -4.36 -0.78
C GLY A 496 -29.54 -3.23 -1.81
N ALA A 497 -28.73 -3.39 -2.85
CA ALA A 497 -28.67 -2.44 -3.96
C ALA A 497 -30.04 -2.26 -4.66
N SER A 498 -30.78 -3.35 -4.86
CA SER A 498 -32.10 -3.32 -5.50
C SER A 498 -33.15 -2.64 -4.62
N GLU A 499 -33.11 -2.86 -3.30
CA GLU A 499 -33.95 -2.15 -2.34
C GLU A 499 -33.66 -0.64 -2.33
N ILE A 500 -32.38 -0.23 -2.32
CA ILE A 500 -32.00 1.19 -2.40
C ILE A 500 -32.55 1.82 -3.69
N MET A 501 -32.43 1.12 -4.83
CA MET A 501 -32.95 1.60 -6.12
C MET A 501 -34.47 1.70 -6.14
N ALA A 502 -35.18 0.70 -5.61
CA ALA A 502 -36.65 0.72 -5.53
C ALA A 502 -37.13 1.86 -4.63
N ASN A 503 -36.51 2.03 -3.45
CA ASN A 503 -36.83 3.13 -2.55
C ASN A 503 -36.59 4.50 -3.19
N LEU A 504 -35.50 4.66 -3.94
CA LEU A 504 -35.25 5.88 -4.72
C LEU A 504 -36.37 6.11 -5.75
N ALA A 505 -36.78 5.06 -6.47
CA ALA A 505 -37.84 5.12 -7.47
C ALA A 505 -39.18 5.61 -6.88
N PHE A 506 -39.52 5.18 -5.67
CA PHE A 506 -40.73 5.64 -4.98
C PHE A 506 -40.66 7.10 -4.52
N THR A 507 -39.46 7.70 -4.47
CA THR A 507 -39.31 9.15 -4.20
C THR A 507 -39.43 10.02 -5.44
N CYS A 508 -39.47 9.45 -6.64
CA CYS A 508 -39.65 10.20 -7.89
C CYS A 508 -41.10 10.70 -8.01
N LYS A 509 -41.28 11.97 -8.41
CA LYS A 509 -42.61 12.57 -8.62
C LYS A 509 -43.46 11.77 -9.60
N ARG A 510 -42.83 11.26 -10.67
CA ARG A 510 -43.49 10.42 -11.67
C ARG A 510 -42.56 9.29 -12.13
N LEU A 511 -42.77 8.11 -11.55
CA LEU A 511 -42.18 6.87 -12.05
C LEU A 511 -43.06 6.30 -13.17
N ASP A 512 -42.52 6.15 -14.38
CA ASP A 512 -43.19 5.47 -15.49
C ASP A 512 -42.96 3.95 -15.41
N ARG A 513 -41.69 3.55 -15.32
CA ARG A 513 -41.27 2.16 -15.31
C ARG A 513 -40.06 1.94 -14.41
N PHE A 514 -40.06 0.85 -13.68
CA PHE A 514 -38.89 0.30 -13.00
C PHE A 514 -38.58 -1.07 -13.62
N ILE A 515 -37.44 -1.16 -14.27
CA ILE A 515 -36.94 -2.39 -14.89
C ILE A 515 -35.84 -2.97 -14.02
N TYR A 516 -36.01 -4.23 -13.62
CA TYR A 516 -34.98 -5.01 -12.93
C TYR A 516 -34.44 -6.11 -13.83
N VAL A 517 -33.12 -6.14 -14.02
CA VAL A 517 -32.45 -7.23 -14.74
C VAL A 517 -32.11 -8.35 -13.75
N SER A 518 -32.91 -9.41 -13.80
CA SER A 518 -32.73 -10.63 -13.03
C SER A 518 -32.00 -11.69 -13.85
N SER A 519 -32.36 -12.96 -13.72
CA SER A 519 -31.71 -14.11 -14.36
C SER A 519 -32.74 -15.19 -14.64
N ALA A 520 -32.66 -15.87 -15.79
CA ALA A 520 -33.45 -17.08 -16.07
C ALA A 520 -33.24 -18.18 -15.03
N TYR A 521 -32.11 -18.14 -14.32
CA TYR A 521 -31.74 -19.09 -13.28
C TYR A 521 -32.16 -18.66 -11.86
N SER A 522 -32.97 -17.60 -11.70
CA SER A 522 -33.47 -17.20 -10.37
C SER A 522 -34.25 -18.34 -9.71
N ASN A 523 -34.98 -19.14 -10.48
CA ASN A 523 -35.75 -20.28 -9.97
C ASN A 523 -35.04 -21.64 -10.14
N ALA A 524 -33.71 -21.66 -10.20
CA ALA A 524 -32.94 -22.89 -10.48
C ALA A 524 -33.03 -23.99 -9.39
N HIS A 525 -33.73 -23.74 -8.28
CA HIS A 525 -34.09 -24.77 -7.28
C HIS A 525 -35.25 -25.65 -7.78
N LEU A 526 -36.06 -25.16 -8.72
CA LEU A 526 -37.12 -25.92 -9.39
C LEU A 526 -36.47 -26.80 -10.47
N TYR A 527 -36.32 -28.09 -10.17
CA TYR A 527 -35.74 -29.09 -11.07
C TYR A 527 -36.79 -30.16 -11.42
N PRO A 528 -36.88 -30.64 -12.68
CA PRO A 528 -37.88 -31.62 -13.07
C PRO A 528 -37.59 -32.97 -12.41
N ARG A 529 -38.63 -33.65 -11.92
CA ARG A 529 -38.52 -35.05 -11.44
C ARG A 529 -39.04 -36.07 -12.46
N GLY A 530 -39.17 -35.67 -13.74
CA GLY A 530 -39.80 -36.46 -14.82
C GLY A 530 -38.88 -36.68 -16.03
N PRO A 531 -39.34 -37.44 -17.06
CA PRO A 531 -38.53 -37.83 -18.22
C PRO A 531 -38.18 -36.68 -19.18
N ASP A 532 -38.92 -35.58 -19.14
CA ASP A 532 -38.64 -34.35 -19.89
C ASP A 532 -37.47 -33.59 -19.25
N ALA A 533 -36.42 -33.34 -20.02
CA ALA A 533 -35.18 -32.71 -19.55
C ALA A 533 -35.30 -31.19 -19.31
N ASP A 534 -36.26 -30.53 -19.95
CA ASP A 534 -36.44 -29.07 -19.88
C ASP A 534 -37.43 -28.67 -18.78
N VAL A 535 -36.97 -27.86 -17.83
CA VAL A 535 -37.86 -27.15 -16.89
C VAL A 535 -38.72 -26.17 -17.68
N GLN A 536 -40.05 -26.31 -17.61
CA GLN A 536 -40.97 -25.27 -18.10
C GLN A 536 -40.87 -24.06 -17.16
N ILE A 537 -40.17 -23.01 -17.60
CA ILE A 537 -40.02 -21.79 -16.79
C ILE A 537 -41.20 -20.87 -17.06
N ASN A 538 -42.12 -20.77 -16.08
CA ASN A 538 -43.27 -19.88 -16.17
C ASN A 538 -42.85 -18.44 -15.87
N GLU A 539 -43.43 -17.49 -16.60
CA GLU A 539 -43.27 -16.03 -16.44
C GLU A 539 -43.95 -15.47 -15.18
N GLU A 540 -43.80 -16.20 -14.08
CA GLU A 540 -44.37 -15.90 -12.78
C GLU A 540 -43.25 -15.80 -11.73
N ILE A 541 -43.57 -15.12 -10.64
CA ILE A 541 -42.70 -15.09 -9.46
C ILE A 541 -43.08 -16.31 -8.61
N CYS A 542 -42.09 -17.18 -8.37
CA CYS A 542 -42.29 -18.40 -7.61
C CYS A 542 -42.12 -18.11 -6.12
N GLU A 543 -43.00 -18.67 -5.29
CA GLU A 543 -42.84 -18.70 -3.83
C GLU A 543 -42.08 -19.98 -3.42
N PRO A 544 -41.24 -19.93 -2.37
CA PRO A 544 -40.59 -21.12 -1.83
C PRO A 544 -41.63 -22.10 -1.26
N GLY A 545 -41.29 -23.39 -1.16
CA GLY A 545 -42.23 -24.43 -0.72
C GLY A 545 -42.76 -24.24 0.71
N ARG A 546 -42.05 -23.45 1.53
CA ARG A 546 -42.50 -23.04 2.86
C ARG A 546 -43.04 -21.61 2.80
N GLN A 547 -44.30 -21.40 3.20
CA GLN A 547 -44.90 -20.06 3.30
C GLN A 547 -44.11 -19.21 4.31
N SER A 548 -43.21 -18.38 3.80
CA SER A 548 -42.43 -17.40 4.56
C SER A 548 -42.62 -16.04 3.92
N LEU A 549 -42.82 -15.01 4.74
CA LEU A 549 -42.90 -13.63 4.24
C LEU A 549 -41.52 -13.20 3.75
N VAL A 550 -41.45 -12.60 2.55
CA VAL A 550 -40.18 -12.18 1.95
C VAL A 550 -39.38 -11.22 2.83
N LEU A 551 -40.06 -10.40 3.65
CA LEU A 551 -39.41 -9.50 4.60
C LEU A 551 -38.73 -10.24 5.76
N ASP A 552 -39.28 -11.37 6.20
CA ASP A 552 -38.68 -12.18 7.25
C ASP A 552 -37.42 -12.86 6.72
N GLU A 553 -37.47 -13.42 5.50
CA GLU A 553 -36.30 -13.99 4.82
C GLU A 553 -35.20 -12.95 4.63
N LEU A 554 -35.55 -11.72 4.22
CA LEU A 554 -34.59 -10.62 4.07
C LEU A 554 -33.90 -10.29 5.41
N ASN A 555 -34.66 -10.26 6.50
CA ASN A 555 -34.13 -10.01 7.84
C ASN A 555 -33.20 -11.14 8.30
N GLU A 556 -33.52 -12.39 7.99
CA GLU A 556 -32.63 -13.53 8.25
C GLU A 556 -31.31 -13.39 7.49
N VAL A 557 -31.36 -13.07 6.19
CA VAL A 557 -30.17 -12.88 5.36
C VAL A 557 -29.30 -11.76 5.91
N ARG A 558 -29.89 -10.63 6.30
CA ARG A 558 -29.15 -9.50 6.90
C ARG A 558 -28.47 -9.87 8.22
N LYS A 559 -29.15 -10.65 9.06
CA LYS A 559 -28.67 -10.98 10.41
C LYS A 559 -27.64 -12.09 10.41
N SER A 560 -27.88 -13.15 9.64
CA SER A 560 -27.08 -14.38 9.69
C SER A 560 -26.19 -14.59 8.46
N GLY A 561 -26.44 -13.87 7.37
CA GLY A 561 -25.79 -14.09 6.07
C GLY A 561 -26.40 -15.25 5.27
N THR A 562 -27.47 -15.86 5.77
CA THR A 562 -28.25 -16.93 5.13
C THR A 562 -29.73 -16.85 5.54
N SER A 563 -30.59 -17.71 5.02
CA SER A 563 -32.00 -17.83 5.44
C SER A 563 -32.43 -19.29 5.51
N GLN A 564 -33.44 -19.59 6.33
CA GLN A 564 -33.99 -20.94 6.40
C GLN A 564 -34.54 -21.40 5.04
N ALA A 565 -35.11 -20.49 4.26
CA ALA A 565 -35.59 -20.78 2.91
C ALA A 565 -34.44 -21.17 1.98
N TYR A 566 -33.30 -20.48 2.03
CA TYR A 566 -32.13 -20.83 1.24
C TYR A 566 -31.53 -22.18 1.62
N GLU A 567 -31.46 -22.49 2.92
CA GLU A 567 -30.90 -23.77 3.39
C GLU A 567 -31.84 -24.95 3.14
N ALA A 568 -33.16 -24.72 3.15
CA ALA A 568 -34.17 -25.75 2.90
C ALA A 568 -34.35 -26.06 1.41
N GLU A 569 -34.16 -25.07 0.55
CA GLU A 569 -34.33 -25.18 -0.90
C GLU A 569 -33.00 -25.47 -1.59
N ASN A 570 -33.01 -26.34 -2.60
CA ASN A 570 -31.78 -26.90 -3.17
C ASN A 570 -31.17 -26.01 -4.27
N PHE A 571 -30.98 -24.72 -3.99
CA PHE A 571 -30.40 -23.76 -4.93
C PHE A 571 -28.97 -24.16 -5.32
N PRO A 572 -28.63 -24.20 -6.62
CA PRO A 572 -27.28 -24.57 -7.05
C PRO A 572 -26.23 -23.50 -6.70
N TRP A 573 -26.63 -22.23 -6.62
CA TRP A 573 -25.74 -21.10 -6.32
C TRP A 573 -26.44 -20.04 -5.46
N ALA A 574 -25.71 -19.42 -4.55
CA ALA A 574 -26.21 -18.31 -3.74
C ALA A 574 -26.68 -17.11 -4.59
N TYR A 575 -26.07 -16.90 -5.76
CA TYR A 575 -26.50 -15.90 -6.73
C TYR A 575 -27.96 -16.11 -7.19
N ALA A 576 -28.35 -17.36 -7.46
CA ALA A 576 -29.70 -17.69 -7.90
C ALA A 576 -30.73 -17.33 -6.81
N TYR A 577 -30.44 -17.69 -5.56
CA TYR A 577 -31.30 -17.32 -4.43
C TYR A 577 -31.36 -15.81 -4.22
N ALA A 578 -30.22 -15.10 -4.31
CA ALA A 578 -30.19 -13.65 -4.17
C ALA A 578 -31.05 -12.96 -5.25
N LYS A 579 -31.05 -13.47 -6.49
CA LYS A 579 -31.95 -13.00 -7.55
C LYS A 579 -33.41 -13.33 -7.25
N HIS A 580 -33.70 -14.57 -6.83
CA HIS A 580 -35.04 -15.03 -6.46
C HIS A 580 -35.69 -14.18 -5.38
N ILE A 581 -35.04 -14.00 -4.23
CA ILE A 581 -35.58 -13.18 -3.14
C ILE A 581 -35.73 -11.71 -3.56
N THR A 582 -34.85 -11.19 -4.42
CA THR A 582 -34.97 -9.82 -4.93
C THR A 582 -36.20 -9.63 -5.81
N GLU A 583 -36.54 -10.60 -6.66
CA GLU A 583 -37.76 -10.53 -7.48
C GLU A 583 -39.02 -10.47 -6.62
N ARG A 584 -39.11 -11.34 -5.60
CA ARG A 584 -40.22 -11.35 -4.61
C ARG A 584 -40.26 -10.05 -3.80
N LEU A 585 -39.10 -9.53 -3.40
CA LEU A 585 -38.99 -8.29 -2.63
C LEU A 585 -39.51 -7.10 -3.44
N LEU A 586 -39.10 -7.00 -4.72
CA LEU A 586 -39.58 -5.95 -5.61
C LEU A 586 -41.09 -6.09 -5.87
N GLN A 587 -41.60 -7.29 -6.11
CA GLN A 587 -43.04 -7.49 -6.25
C GLN A 587 -43.80 -7.02 -5.01
N HIS A 588 -43.32 -7.40 -3.82
CA HIS A 588 -43.90 -6.98 -2.55
C HIS A 588 -43.92 -5.45 -2.42
N TYR A 589 -42.77 -4.78 -2.62
CA TYR A 589 -42.70 -3.33 -2.52
C TYR A 589 -43.57 -2.61 -3.54
N PHE A 590 -43.58 -3.05 -4.80
CA PHE A 590 -44.41 -2.41 -5.82
C PHE A 590 -45.90 -2.64 -5.57
N SER A 591 -46.29 -3.75 -4.93
CA SER A 591 -47.68 -3.97 -4.54
C SER A 591 -48.12 -3.12 -3.35
N VAL A 592 -47.29 -3.00 -2.32
CA VAL A 592 -47.56 -2.10 -1.18
C VAL A 592 -47.71 -0.63 -1.63
N HIS A 593 -47.05 -0.24 -2.72
CA HIS A 593 -47.16 1.10 -3.29
C HIS A 593 -48.22 1.22 -4.41
N ALA A 594 -49.06 0.19 -4.63
CA ALA A 594 -50.07 0.14 -5.70
C ALA A 594 -49.50 0.49 -7.11
N ALA A 595 -48.29 0.01 -7.38
CA ALA A 595 -47.48 0.33 -8.55
C ALA A 595 -47.08 -0.92 -9.36
N GLU A 596 -47.78 -2.05 -9.21
CA GLU A 596 -47.42 -3.34 -9.82
C GLU A 596 -47.24 -3.25 -11.33
N LYS A 597 -48.09 -2.48 -12.01
CA LYS A 597 -48.03 -2.26 -13.47
C LYS A 597 -46.76 -1.51 -13.93
N LYS A 598 -46.00 -0.93 -13.00
CA LYS A 598 -44.75 -0.20 -13.27
C LYS A 598 -43.51 -1.08 -13.11
N LEU A 599 -43.63 -2.28 -12.55
CA LEU A 599 -42.53 -3.21 -12.38
C LEU A 599 -42.39 -4.12 -13.62
N LEU A 600 -41.20 -4.14 -14.20
CA LEU A 600 -40.81 -5.10 -15.24
C LEU A 600 -39.56 -5.85 -14.77
N ILE A 601 -39.63 -7.18 -14.73
CA ILE A 601 -38.50 -8.05 -14.38
C ILE A 601 -38.09 -8.80 -15.64
N ILE A 602 -36.84 -8.63 -16.05
CA ILE A 602 -36.29 -9.30 -17.23
C ILE A 602 -35.35 -10.40 -16.78
N ARG A 603 -35.59 -11.64 -17.23
CA ARG A 603 -34.77 -12.81 -16.91
C ARG A 603 -34.01 -13.31 -18.16
N PRO A 604 -32.84 -12.73 -18.48
CA PRO A 604 -31.97 -13.26 -19.55
C PRO A 604 -31.35 -14.60 -19.14
N CYS A 605 -31.06 -15.48 -20.11
CA CYS A 605 -30.13 -16.59 -19.93
C CYS A 605 -28.67 -16.09 -19.86
N VAL A 606 -27.67 -16.95 -20.03
CA VAL A 606 -26.26 -16.54 -19.91
C VAL A 606 -25.95 -15.48 -20.97
N ILE A 607 -25.48 -14.31 -20.52
CA ILE A 607 -25.17 -13.21 -21.44
C ILE A 607 -23.82 -13.49 -22.12
N ARG A 608 -23.85 -13.56 -23.45
CA ARG A 608 -22.65 -13.74 -24.28
C ARG A 608 -22.21 -12.41 -24.94
N PRO A 609 -21.01 -12.36 -25.54
CA PRO A 609 -20.53 -11.19 -26.26
C PRO A 609 -21.54 -10.70 -27.30
N ALA A 610 -21.49 -9.39 -27.59
CA ALA A 610 -22.42 -8.75 -28.51
C ALA A 610 -22.38 -9.40 -29.90
N GLN A 611 -23.55 -9.52 -30.52
CA GLN A 611 -23.65 -9.98 -31.90
C GLN A 611 -23.29 -8.85 -32.88
N HIS A 612 -23.75 -7.62 -32.61
CA HIS A 612 -23.57 -6.47 -33.49
C HIS A 612 -23.16 -5.18 -32.77
N PHE A 613 -23.88 -4.75 -31.73
CA PHE A 613 -23.64 -3.45 -31.08
C PHE A 613 -22.94 -3.60 -29.73
N PRO A 614 -21.92 -2.81 -29.37
CA PRO A 614 -21.30 -1.71 -30.11
C PRO A 614 -20.42 -2.17 -31.30
N PHE A 615 -19.95 -3.41 -31.26
CA PHE A 615 -19.28 -4.11 -32.37
C PHE A 615 -19.36 -5.64 -32.10
N PRO A 616 -19.25 -6.50 -33.12
CA PRO A 616 -19.28 -7.95 -32.93
C PRO A 616 -18.19 -8.43 -31.96
N GLY A 617 -18.58 -9.25 -30.98
CA GLY A 617 -17.68 -9.79 -29.96
C GLY A 617 -17.38 -8.85 -28.79
N TYR A 618 -18.01 -7.68 -28.69
CA TYR A 618 -17.86 -6.81 -27.52
C TYR A 618 -18.28 -7.52 -26.24
N ASN A 619 -17.39 -7.52 -25.24
CA ASN A 619 -17.60 -8.11 -23.93
C ASN A 619 -16.69 -7.42 -22.90
N MET A 620 -17.16 -7.30 -21.66
CA MET A 620 -16.31 -6.85 -20.56
C MET A 620 -15.54 -8.06 -19.99
N PRO A 621 -14.30 -7.90 -19.50
CA PRO A 621 -13.57 -9.00 -18.90
C PRO A 621 -14.37 -9.61 -17.75
N MET A 622 -14.39 -10.94 -17.70
CA MET A 622 -15.07 -11.71 -16.65
C MET A 622 -16.59 -11.55 -16.59
N SER A 623 -17.24 -10.90 -17.58
CA SER A 623 -18.70 -10.73 -17.60
C SER A 623 -19.47 -11.81 -18.36
N SER A 624 -18.78 -12.63 -19.18
CA SER A 624 -19.37 -13.77 -19.89
C SER A 624 -18.82 -15.08 -19.29
N PRO A 625 -19.62 -15.80 -18.48
CA PRO A 625 -19.20 -17.04 -17.83
C PRO A 625 -18.64 -18.09 -18.80
N ILE A 626 -19.24 -18.24 -19.99
CA ILE A 626 -18.80 -19.23 -20.97
C ILE A 626 -17.50 -18.82 -21.64
N THR A 627 -17.31 -17.53 -21.94
CA THR A 627 -16.02 -17.02 -22.42
C THR A 627 -14.90 -17.31 -21.41
N MET A 628 -15.19 -17.19 -20.11
CA MET A 628 -14.24 -17.56 -19.06
C MET A 628 -13.93 -19.05 -19.06
N THR A 629 -14.96 -19.91 -19.14
CA THR A 629 -14.79 -21.36 -19.20
C THR A 629 -13.96 -21.79 -20.41
N VAL A 630 -14.26 -21.25 -21.60
CA VAL A 630 -13.50 -21.51 -22.83
C VAL A 630 -12.05 -21.05 -22.70
N THR A 631 -11.81 -19.88 -22.12
CA THR A 631 -10.45 -19.36 -21.88
C THR A 631 -9.69 -20.25 -20.90
N ALA A 632 -10.31 -20.64 -19.78
CA ALA A 632 -9.71 -21.53 -18.81
C ALA A 632 -9.40 -22.90 -19.41
N PHE A 633 -10.30 -23.45 -20.23
CA PHE A 633 -10.09 -24.69 -20.97
C PHE A 633 -8.92 -24.58 -21.96
N ALA A 634 -8.84 -23.50 -22.73
CA ALA A 634 -7.76 -23.26 -23.68
C ALA A 634 -6.38 -23.14 -23.01
N LEU A 635 -6.35 -22.64 -21.78
CA LEU A 635 -5.13 -22.49 -20.97
C LEU A 635 -4.80 -23.76 -20.14
N ALA A 636 -5.73 -24.70 -20.00
CA ALA A 636 -5.53 -25.91 -19.20
C ALA A 636 -4.76 -26.99 -19.99
N LEU A 637 -3.75 -27.58 -19.33
CA LEU A 637 -2.92 -28.65 -19.91
C LEU A 637 -3.72 -29.94 -20.19
N THR A 638 -4.76 -30.21 -19.41
CA THR A 638 -5.50 -31.48 -19.42
C THR A 638 -6.66 -31.52 -20.42
N ARG A 639 -7.10 -30.37 -20.99
CA ARG A 639 -8.23 -30.25 -21.93
C ARG A 639 -9.48 -31.09 -21.55
N GLU A 640 -9.69 -31.32 -20.27
CA GLU A 640 -10.85 -32.02 -19.72
C GLU A 640 -11.36 -31.19 -18.55
N VAL A 641 -12.65 -30.84 -18.59
CA VAL A 641 -13.34 -30.10 -17.53
C VAL A 641 -14.53 -30.93 -17.09
N ARG A 642 -14.56 -31.30 -15.81
CA ARG A 642 -15.68 -32.02 -15.19
C ARG A 642 -16.53 -31.06 -14.38
N ILE A 643 -17.82 -31.02 -14.66
CA ILE A 643 -18.80 -30.19 -13.94
C ILE A 643 -19.76 -31.12 -13.24
N ALA A 644 -19.93 -30.95 -11.92
CA ALA A 644 -20.91 -31.71 -11.16
C ALA A 644 -22.33 -31.29 -11.57
N THR A 645 -23.19 -32.27 -11.85
CA THR A 645 -24.60 -32.05 -12.18
C THR A 645 -25.49 -33.02 -11.40
N LYS A 646 -26.78 -32.68 -11.28
CA LYS A 646 -27.83 -33.55 -10.73
C LYS A 646 -28.61 -34.29 -11.82
N MET A 647 -28.23 -34.14 -13.09
CA MET A 647 -28.84 -34.86 -14.20
C MET A 647 -28.41 -36.32 -14.24
N ASP A 648 -29.35 -37.20 -14.57
CA ASP A 648 -29.11 -38.64 -14.74
C ASP A 648 -28.26 -38.95 -15.99
N ASP A 649 -28.38 -38.14 -17.04
CA ASP A 649 -27.63 -38.25 -18.30
C ASP A 649 -27.03 -36.89 -18.71
N PRO A 650 -25.92 -36.47 -18.08
CA PRO A 650 -25.26 -35.21 -18.42
C PRO A 650 -24.81 -35.12 -19.88
N ASP A 651 -24.36 -36.23 -20.46
CA ASP A 651 -23.72 -36.23 -21.77
C ASP A 651 -24.74 -36.08 -22.91
N GLY A 652 -25.97 -36.57 -22.72
CA GLY A 652 -27.05 -36.47 -23.71
C GLY A 652 -28.05 -35.33 -23.50
N ARG A 653 -28.11 -34.73 -22.29
CA ARG A 653 -29.22 -33.83 -21.91
C ARG A 653 -28.80 -32.44 -21.42
N VAL A 654 -27.51 -32.15 -21.27
CA VAL A 654 -27.05 -30.80 -20.91
C VAL A 654 -27.18 -29.87 -22.12
N THR A 655 -27.93 -28.78 -21.94
CA THR A 655 -27.96 -27.65 -22.87
C THR A 655 -27.23 -26.45 -22.28
N ILE A 656 -26.52 -25.71 -23.14
CA ILE A 656 -25.94 -24.41 -22.81
C ILE A 656 -26.75 -23.36 -23.56
N ASP A 657 -27.37 -22.44 -22.82
CA ASP A 657 -28.19 -21.37 -23.38
C ASP A 657 -27.49 -20.01 -23.21
N GLU A 658 -27.37 -19.27 -24.31
CA GLU A 658 -26.72 -17.96 -24.34
C GLU A 658 -27.46 -16.94 -25.21
N VAL A 659 -27.54 -15.71 -24.69
CA VAL A 659 -28.14 -14.57 -25.40
C VAL A 659 -27.14 -13.42 -25.53
N PRO A 660 -26.93 -12.84 -26.73
CA PRO A 660 -26.03 -11.69 -26.91
C PRO A 660 -26.44 -10.48 -26.08
N VAL A 661 -25.48 -9.76 -25.49
CA VAL A 661 -25.77 -8.58 -24.65
C VAL A 661 -26.55 -7.47 -25.37
N ASP A 662 -26.30 -7.25 -26.65
CA ASP A 662 -26.98 -6.26 -27.47
C ASP A 662 -28.39 -6.68 -27.83
N VAL A 663 -28.58 -7.97 -28.06
CA VAL A 663 -29.91 -8.56 -28.06
C VAL A 663 -30.55 -8.23 -26.71
N VAL A 664 -29.98 -8.62 -25.54
CA VAL A 664 -30.53 -8.33 -24.19
C VAL A 664 -30.91 -6.85 -23.98
N ALA A 665 -30.15 -5.91 -24.52
CA ALA A 665 -30.52 -4.49 -24.51
C ALA A 665 -31.75 -4.20 -25.39
N ASP A 666 -31.79 -4.68 -26.62
CA ASP A 666 -32.86 -4.41 -27.59
C ASP A 666 -34.25 -4.83 -27.10
N ARG A 667 -34.49 -6.09 -26.70
CA ARG A 667 -35.85 -6.46 -26.22
C ARG A 667 -36.18 -5.85 -24.87
N LEU A 668 -35.21 -5.48 -24.02
CA LEU A 668 -35.51 -4.68 -22.83
C LEU A 668 -36.19 -3.37 -23.27
N LEU A 669 -35.61 -2.70 -24.26
CA LEU A 669 -36.17 -1.47 -24.82
C LEU A 669 -37.51 -1.73 -25.55
N CYS A 670 -37.67 -2.86 -26.26
CA CYS A 670 -38.95 -3.21 -26.88
C CYS A 670 -40.07 -3.42 -25.84
N HIS A 671 -39.83 -4.18 -24.77
CA HIS A 671 -40.81 -4.41 -23.72
C HIS A 671 -41.16 -3.14 -22.96
N LEU A 672 -40.15 -2.28 -22.74
CA LEU A 672 -40.37 -0.94 -22.21
C LEU A 672 -41.31 -0.13 -23.11
N ALA A 673 -41.05 -0.10 -24.43
CA ALA A 673 -41.90 0.62 -25.39
C ALA A 673 -43.32 0.04 -25.50
N MET A 674 -43.47 -1.28 -25.32
CA MET A 674 -44.78 -1.97 -25.29
C MET A 674 -45.52 -1.80 -23.96
N GLY A 675 -44.91 -1.21 -22.94
CA GLY A 675 -45.49 -1.05 -21.62
C GLY A 675 -45.68 -2.37 -20.86
N THR A 676 -44.89 -3.40 -21.17
CA THR A 676 -44.95 -4.70 -20.49
C THR A 676 -44.70 -4.55 -18.99
N SER A 677 -45.38 -5.37 -18.18
CA SER A 677 -45.22 -5.44 -16.73
C SER A 677 -45.16 -6.89 -16.27
N GLY A 678 -44.63 -7.13 -15.06
CA GLY A 678 -44.44 -8.47 -14.52
C GLY A 678 -43.10 -9.07 -14.94
N CYS A 679 -43.01 -10.40 -14.92
CA CYS A 679 -41.79 -11.12 -15.25
C CYS A 679 -41.82 -11.57 -16.72
N ILE A 680 -40.69 -11.46 -17.41
CA ILE A 680 -40.52 -12.00 -18.77
C ILE A 680 -39.24 -12.82 -18.88
N HIS A 681 -39.34 -13.98 -19.55
CA HIS A 681 -38.16 -14.78 -19.89
C HIS A 681 -37.59 -14.32 -21.20
N ARG A 682 -36.27 -14.38 -21.28
CA ARG A 682 -35.57 -13.99 -22.48
C ARG A 682 -34.52 -15.02 -22.88
N ARG A 683 -34.98 -15.96 -23.71
CA ARG A 683 -34.12 -16.81 -24.53
C ARG A 683 -33.73 -16.05 -25.80
#